data_AF-A0AAT9V2U7-F1
#
_entry.id   AF-A0AAT9V2U7-F1
#
_cell.length_a   1.000
_cell.length_b   1.000
_cell.length_c   1.000
_cell.angle_alpha   90.00
_cell.angle_beta   90.00
_cell.angle_gamma   90.00
#
_symmetry.space_group_name_H-M   'P 1'
#
loop_
_entity.id
_entity.type
_entity.pdbx_description
1 polymer ?
#
loop_
_entity_poly.entity_id
_entity_poly.type
_entity_poly.pdbx_seq_one_letter_code
_entity_poly.pdbx_strand_id
1 'polypeptide(L)'
;MKLNMMTRYFIAAGLLACAGNAFALEAWSGQEGGDTIEVIFDSKVYTNRWYVNADNCPKDASADNWENPWTYVRDATPAEINEYGNPTTCDAGGITPVNYDAFSAEKNYVTGDIVSYGDVNYQAKSAVPAYSFTPGEDNPWQLYTPVPVWSSTQVYNKGDVAQLDGQSYEALFYTVGDNPSNPANQNPTGTNGRPWKPLGPTVEYSEAELSAAPQYSATALYEAGTLVQFQGQPYVSQAKVKAVSPVDENPWAIYTDWTGTKERVGTPKNPWPAHVYAPYVDFTLNSIPDLAKLAKEQNITHYTMAFVVAKSGEQCIPTWGTAYSMQDYAQYSKIKALREAGGDVMVSIGGANNSPLAAACKNDADLQKHYYDIVDNLNLNVLDFDIEGTWVADHESIQRRNRVVKATQDQWKKEGRKVGVWYTLPILPTGLTPDGVYVLENARDAGVELAGVNVMTMDYGNSICQSDGTEGQNIHGTCATSAIDNLFNQLKKIWPAKSDKEINAMMGTTPMIGYNDVQGEVFYLSDAQKVMEDATDRKLGMIGIWSMARDKPGVPGQVSPEHSGMTPSQAPEYAYSQVFAPFTSVSDELADGVHSFEAVTTASQRSVEINLTTAAQKSRKFVAFHNAGEGDKYMGHTQNGSVYYGSKRVSGNDTIVTLHYYYAPKVGDVITLVEDVKGEVTVLKKFTITEEMIKLK
;
A
#
# COMPACT_ATOMS: atom_id res chain seq x y z
N MET A 1 -14.25 -35.94 -62.67
CA MET A 1 -15.30 -36.78 -62.04
C MET A 1 -16.29 -35.82 -61.36
N LYS A 2 -17.59 -36.14 -61.44
CA LYS A 2 -18.73 -35.27 -61.15
C LYS A 2 -18.91 -34.92 -59.65
N LEU A 3 -19.55 -33.77 -59.42
CA LEU A 3 -20.01 -33.25 -58.12
C LEU A 3 -21.07 -34.14 -57.43
N ASN A 4 -21.23 -33.93 -56.11
CA ASN A 4 -22.49 -34.00 -55.37
C ASN A 4 -22.48 -32.79 -54.40
N MET A 5 -23.38 -31.79 -54.37
CA MET A 5 -24.83 -31.65 -54.58
C MET A 5 -25.73 -31.95 -53.35
N MET A 6 -25.26 -31.58 -52.17
CA MET A 6 -26.06 -31.09 -51.02
C MET A 6 -25.08 -30.21 -50.21
N THR A 7 -25.09 -28.87 -50.24
CA THR A 7 -26.12 -28.02 -49.63
C THR A 7 -25.86 -26.58 -50.11
N ARG A 8 -26.39 -26.23 -51.29
CA ARG A 8 -26.54 -24.84 -51.73
C ARG A 8 -28.00 -24.47 -51.51
N TYR A 9 -28.34 -23.93 -50.36
CA TYR A 9 -29.48 -23.02 -50.13
C TYR A 9 -29.45 -22.59 -48.66
N PHE A 10 -28.86 -21.42 -48.41
CA PHE A 10 -29.38 -20.33 -47.55
C PHE A 10 -28.32 -19.21 -47.53
N ILE A 11 -28.30 -18.40 -48.59
CA ILE A 11 -27.74 -17.05 -48.56
C ILE A 11 -28.93 -16.12 -48.45
N ALA A 12 -29.10 -15.47 -47.29
CA ALA A 12 -29.45 -14.07 -47.17
C ALA A 12 -29.61 -13.70 -45.68
N ALA A 13 -28.86 -12.68 -45.26
CA ALA A 13 -28.90 -11.95 -43.98
C ALA A 13 -27.80 -12.35 -42.98
N GLY A 14 -26.73 -11.55 -42.97
CA GLY A 14 -25.65 -11.64 -42.01
C GLY A 14 -24.44 -10.84 -42.47
N LEU A 15 -24.59 -9.50 -42.53
CA LEU A 15 -23.45 -8.59 -42.46
C LEU A 15 -22.77 -8.82 -41.10
N LEU A 16 -21.83 -9.78 -41.06
CA LEU A 16 -20.84 -9.89 -40.01
C LEU A 16 -19.81 -8.78 -40.24
N ALA A 17 -20.01 -7.65 -39.58
CA ALA A 17 -18.88 -6.81 -39.22
C ALA A 17 -18.06 -7.60 -38.19
N CYS A 18 -16.95 -8.18 -38.62
CA CYS A 18 -15.90 -8.61 -37.71
C CYS A 18 -15.39 -7.35 -37.00
N ALA A 19 -15.86 -7.11 -35.78
CA ALA A 19 -15.13 -6.24 -34.85
C ALA A 19 -13.86 -7.01 -34.48
N GLY A 20 -12.75 -6.69 -35.15
CA GLY A 20 -11.43 -7.11 -34.69
C GLY A 20 -11.21 -6.53 -33.30
N ASN A 21 -10.58 -7.31 -32.42
CA ASN A 21 -10.12 -6.85 -31.13
C ASN A 21 -9.32 -5.55 -31.35
N ALA A 22 -9.84 -4.42 -30.89
CA ALA A 22 -9.05 -3.20 -30.80
C ALA A 22 -8.03 -3.44 -29.68
N PHE A 23 -6.76 -3.47 -30.03
CA PHE A 23 -5.68 -3.51 -29.06
C PHE A 23 -5.70 -2.21 -28.25
N ALA A 24 -5.28 -2.26 -26.97
CA ALA A 24 -5.26 -1.06 -26.13
C ALA A 24 -4.19 -0.09 -26.66
N LEU A 25 -4.64 1.03 -27.21
CA LEU A 25 -3.79 2.12 -27.69
C LEU A 25 -3.36 3.00 -26.51
N GLU A 26 -2.08 3.31 -26.39
CA GLU A 26 -1.54 4.19 -25.34
C GLU A 26 -0.51 5.18 -25.90
N ALA A 27 -0.08 6.20 -25.16
CA ALA A 27 1.06 7.03 -25.59
C ALA A 27 2.40 6.28 -25.42
N TRP A 28 3.32 6.45 -26.36
CA TRP A 28 4.66 5.88 -26.24
C TRP A 28 5.41 6.49 -25.04
N SER A 29 5.88 5.64 -24.14
CA SER A 29 6.64 6.06 -22.96
C SER A 29 7.78 5.11 -22.62
N GLY A 30 8.22 4.30 -23.59
CA GLY A 30 9.24 3.26 -23.39
C GLY A 30 8.65 1.89 -23.08
N GLN A 31 7.57 1.51 -23.75
CA GLN A 31 6.96 0.19 -23.63
C GLN A 31 7.96 -0.94 -23.90
N GLU A 32 7.89 -2.01 -23.11
CA GLU A 32 8.71 -3.21 -23.24
C GLU A 32 7.85 -4.46 -23.38
N GLY A 33 8.27 -5.39 -24.24
CA GLY A 33 7.59 -6.67 -24.36
C GLY A 33 7.53 -7.24 -25.77
N GLY A 34 7.16 -8.52 -25.85
CA GLY A 34 6.97 -9.25 -27.10
C GLY A 34 5.52 -9.39 -27.54
N ASP A 35 4.56 -9.07 -26.69
CA ASP A 35 3.13 -9.05 -27.04
C ASP A 35 2.82 -7.90 -27.99
N THR A 36 1.70 -7.97 -28.72
CA THR A 36 1.29 -6.89 -29.63
C THR A 36 0.87 -5.65 -28.83
N ILE A 37 1.67 -4.59 -28.95
CA ILE A 37 1.51 -3.29 -28.31
C ILE A 37 1.15 -2.27 -29.41
N GLU A 38 0.22 -1.35 -29.14
CA GLU A 38 -0.03 -0.18 -29.99
C GLU A 38 0.23 1.12 -29.23
N VAL A 39 1.08 2.00 -29.78
CA VAL A 39 1.46 3.28 -29.14
C VAL A 39 1.22 4.48 -30.06
N ILE A 40 0.84 5.62 -29.48
CA ILE A 40 0.80 6.93 -30.11
C ILE A 40 2.15 7.61 -29.92
N PHE A 41 2.77 8.02 -31.03
CA PHE A 41 3.98 8.84 -31.04
C PHE A 41 3.94 9.79 -32.24
N ASP A 42 4.23 11.07 -32.02
CA ASP A 42 4.23 12.11 -33.05
C ASP A 42 2.99 12.06 -33.98
N SER A 43 1.82 12.01 -33.35
CA SER A 43 0.49 11.96 -33.95
C SER A 43 0.19 10.70 -34.78
N LYS A 44 0.98 9.64 -34.63
CA LYS A 44 0.86 8.38 -35.36
C LYS A 44 0.77 7.19 -34.41
N VAL A 45 0.08 6.14 -34.84
CA VAL A 45 -0.03 4.86 -34.14
C VAL A 45 1.01 3.90 -34.70
N TYR A 46 1.75 3.25 -33.80
CA TYR A 46 2.76 2.24 -34.10
C TYR A 46 2.45 0.94 -33.40
N THR A 47 2.82 -0.19 -34.01
CA THR A 47 2.78 -1.51 -33.37
C THR A 47 4.13 -2.21 -33.45
N ASN A 48 4.46 -3.02 -32.45
CA ASN A 48 5.73 -3.74 -32.43
C ASN A 48 5.71 -4.96 -33.37
N ARG A 49 6.80 -5.16 -34.11
CA ARG A 49 7.02 -6.31 -35.01
C ARG A 49 7.52 -7.55 -34.27
N TRP A 50 8.22 -7.31 -33.18
CA TRP A 50 8.82 -8.29 -32.28
C TRP A 50 9.05 -7.59 -30.94
N TYR A 51 9.87 -8.20 -30.08
CA TYR A 51 10.22 -7.65 -28.78
C TYR A 51 10.73 -6.20 -28.87
N VAL A 52 10.12 -5.28 -28.12
CA VAL A 52 10.57 -3.90 -27.93
C VAL A 52 11.22 -3.74 -26.55
N ASN A 53 12.34 -3.01 -26.49
CA ASN A 53 12.94 -2.51 -25.24
C ASN A 53 12.52 -1.04 -25.03
N ALA A 54 12.69 -0.51 -23.82
CA ALA A 54 12.25 0.84 -23.47
C ALA A 54 12.93 1.92 -24.32
N ASP A 55 14.17 1.69 -24.72
CA ASP A 55 14.97 2.59 -25.56
C ASP A 55 14.56 2.56 -27.04
N ASN A 56 13.72 1.59 -27.45
CA ASN A 56 13.25 1.51 -28.82
C ASN A 56 12.16 2.56 -29.05
N CYS A 57 12.56 3.70 -29.60
CA CYS A 57 11.66 4.78 -29.95
C CYS A 57 10.98 4.56 -31.32
N PRO A 58 9.66 4.84 -31.46
CA PRO A 58 8.97 4.79 -32.75
C PRO A 58 9.44 5.85 -33.75
N LYS A 59 10.23 6.82 -33.32
CA LYS A 59 10.86 7.81 -34.19
C LYS A 59 11.67 7.11 -35.29
N ASP A 60 11.50 7.60 -36.52
CA ASP A 60 12.15 7.08 -37.72
C ASP A 60 11.78 5.62 -38.07
N ALA A 61 10.73 5.06 -37.45
CA ALA A 61 10.16 3.77 -37.85
C ALA A 61 9.57 3.87 -39.26
N SER A 62 10.02 2.97 -40.13
CA SER A 62 9.57 2.89 -41.52
C SER A 62 9.54 1.43 -42.00
N ALA A 63 8.92 1.18 -43.15
CA ALA A 63 8.93 -0.14 -43.77
C ALA A 63 10.35 -0.61 -44.14
N ASP A 64 11.26 0.33 -44.41
CA ASP A 64 12.62 0.08 -44.87
C ASP A 64 13.66 0.04 -43.73
N ASN A 65 13.28 0.51 -42.53
CA ASN A 65 14.11 0.45 -41.33
C ASN A 65 13.79 -0.81 -40.54
N TRP A 66 14.54 -1.89 -40.79
CA TRP A 66 14.35 -3.19 -40.13
C TRP A 66 14.99 -3.27 -38.74
N GLU A 67 15.78 -2.28 -38.34
CA GLU A 67 16.37 -2.22 -36.99
C GLU A 67 15.40 -1.59 -35.98
N ASN A 68 14.42 -0.80 -36.44
CA ASN A 68 13.38 -0.28 -35.57
C ASN A 68 12.27 -1.34 -35.39
N PRO A 69 12.00 -1.80 -34.15
CA PRO A 69 10.96 -2.79 -33.89
C PRO A 69 9.54 -2.25 -34.08
N TRP A 70 9.34 -0.95 -34.22
CA TRP A 70 8.03 -0.34 -34.42
C TRP A 70 7.63 -0.29 -35.90
N THR A 71 6.35 -0.50 -36.18
CA THR A 71 5.72 -0.35 -37.49
C THR A 71 4.63 0.67 -37.41
N TYR A 72 4.67 1.67 -38.29
CA TYR A 72 3.56 2.58 -38.47
C TYR A 72 2.29 1.82 -38.89
N VAL A 73 1.18 2.08 -38.20
CA VAL A 73 -0.13 1.49 -38.48
C VAL A 73 -1.03 2.51 -39.17
N ARG A 74 -1.24 3.68 -38.55
CA ARG A 74 -2.16 4.74 -39.00
C ARG A 74 -1.89 6.06 -38.27
N ASP A 75 -2.53 7.15 -38.70
CA ASP A 75 -2.56 8.39 -37.93
C ASP A 75 -3.47 8.23 -36.69
N ALA A 76 -3.07 8.86 -35.58
CA ALA A 76 -3.88 8.93 -34.37
C ALA A 76 -4.96 10.02 -34.53
N THR A 77 -6.17 9.75 -34.06
CA THR A 77 -7.26 10.73 -34.08
C THR A 77 -7.06 11.80 -33.01
N PRO A 78 -7.65 13.00 -33.15
CA PRO A 78 -7.60 14.02 -32.11
C PRO A 78 -8.18 13.55 -30.76
N ALA A 79 -9.17 12.65 -30.79
CA ALA A 79 -9.74 12.06 -29.58
C ALA A 79 -8.73 11.15 -28.87
N GLU A 80 -8.06 10.28 -29.61
CA GLU A 80 -7.02 9.38 -29.07
C GLU A 80 -5.81 10.17 -28.54
N ILE A 81 -5.38 11.23 -29.24
CA ILE A 81 -4.31 12.11 -28.75
C ILE A 81 -4.70 12.79 -27.44
N ASN A 82 -5.95 13.23 -27.33
CA ASN A 82 -6.46 13.88 -26.12
C ASN A 82 -6.67 12.89 -24.96
N GLU A 83 -7.00 11.64 -25.26
CA GLU A 83 -7.25 10.59 -24.29
C GLU A 83 -5.96 9.92 -23.78
N TYR A 84 -5.04 9.58 -24.68
CA TYR A 84 -3.86 8.76 -24.37
C TYR A 84 -2.56 9.57 -24.33
N GLY A 85 -2.51 10.75 -24.95
CA GLY A 85 -1.32 11.60 -25.06
C GLY A 85 -0.62 11.51 -26.42
N ASN A 86 0.32 12.45 -26.67
CA ASN A 86 1.07 12.53 -27.92
C ASN A 86 2.55 12.93 -27.68
N PRO A 87 3.38 11.98 -27.27
CA PRO A 87 4.82 12.19 -27.11
C PRO A 87 5.44 12.50 -28.48
N THR A 88 6.28 13.53 -28.56
CA THR A 88 6.96 13.96 -29.79
C THR A 88 8.49 13.84 -29.71
N THR A 89 9.01 13.45 -28.55
CA THR A 89 10.44 13.23 -28.30
C THR A 89 10.67 11.79 -27.85
N CYS A 90 11.86 11.24 -28.14
CA CYS A 90 12.26 9.91 -27.70
C CYS A 90 12.70 9.86 -26.22
N ASP A 91 12.24 10.83 -25.43
CA ASP A 91 12.41 10.80 -24.00
C ASP A 91 11.28 9.90 -23.49
N ALA A 92 11.49 8.58 -23.57
CA ALA A 92 10.70 7.64 -22.80
C ALA A 92 10.67 8.20 -21.37
N GLY A 93 9.51 8.24 -20.73
CA GLY A 93 9.40 8.75 -19.35
C GLY A 93 10.27 8.01 -18.34
N GLY A 94 10.98 6.95 -18.75
CA GLY A 94 12.09 6.33 -18.05
C GLY A 94 13.39 7.09 -18.32
N ILE A 95 13.94 7.70 -17.28
CA ILE A 95 15.35 8.04 -17.25
C ILE A 95 16.10 6.73 -17.51
N THR A 96 17.07 6.76 -18.42
CA THR A 96 18.06 5.68 -18.56
C THR A 96 18.51 5.27 -17.16
N PRO A 97 18.41 3.99 -16.75
CA PRO A 97 18.81 3.58 -15.41
C PRO A 97 20.18 4.18 -15.13
N VAL A 98 20.28 5.01 -14.09
CA VAL A 98 21.56 5.61 -13.73
C VAL A 98 22.44 4.44 -13.35
N ASN A 99 23.34 4.06 -14.26
CA ASN A 99 24.19 2.91 -14.05
C ASN A 99 25.31 3.36 -13.11
N TYR A 100 25.25 2.91 -11.85
CA TYR A 100 26.27 3.23 -10.86
C TYR A 100 27.46 2.28 -11.01
N ASP A 101 28.66 2.81 -10.77
CA ASP A 101 29.89 2.02 -10.75
C ASP A 101 29.72 0.77 -9.87
N ALA A 102 30.21 -0.38 -10.33
CA ALA A 102 30.25 -1.58 -9.50
C ALA A 102 31.12 -1.35 -8.24
N PHE A 103 30.67 -1.88 -7.10
CA PHE A 103 31.44 -1.86 -5.87
C PHE A 103 32.77 -2.61 -6.05
N SER A 104 33.83 -2.06 -5.48
CA SER A 104 35.14 -2.66 -5.39
C SER A 104 35.67 -2.51 -3.98
N ALA A 105 35.99 -3.64 -3.35
CA ALA A 105 36.59 -3.64 -2.01
C ALA A 105 37.95 -2.91 -1.98
N GLU A 106 38.62 -2.69 -3.10
CA GLU A 106 39.94 -2.04 -3.14
C GLU A 106 39.85 -0.50 -3.25
N LYS A 107 38.65 0.04 -3.48
CA LYS A 107 38.42 1.47 -3.70
C LYS A 107 38.05 2.17 -2.39
N ASN A 108 38.48 3.42 -2.25
CA ASN A 108 37.98 4.32 -1.20
C ASN A 108 36.76 5.08 -1.74
N TYR A 109 35.75 5.24 -0.90
CA TYR A 109 34.54 5.98 -1.22
C TYR A 109 34.36 7.14 -0.23
N VAL A 110 33.73 8.20 -0.69
CA VAL A 110 33.34 9.35 0.13
C VAL A 110 31.83 9.31 0.41
N THR A 111 31.39 10.05 1.42
CA THR A 111 29.96 10.21 1.72
C THR A 111 29.19 10.63 0.47
N GLY A 112 28.11 9.91 0.17
CA GLY A 112 27.23 10.19 -0.96
C GLY A 112 27.55 9.40 -2.23
N ASP A 113 28.72 8.75 -2.32
CA ASP A 113 29.03 7.85 -3.43
C ASP A 113 28.00 6.73 -3.51
N ILE A 114 27.57 6.41 -4.73
CA ILE A 114 26.62 5.33 -5.01
C ILE A 114 27.32 4.26 -5.83
N VAL A 115 27.13 3.00 -5.44
CA VAL A 115 27.71 1.83 -6.11
C VAL A 115 26.66 0.75 -6.32
N SER A 116 26.86 -0.04 -7.36
CA SER A 116 26.11 -1.27 -7.62
C SER A 116 26.82 -2.46 -6.98
N TYR A 117 26.14 -3.26 -6.16
CA TYR A 117 26.65 -4.51 -5.64
C TYR A 117 25.55 -5.59 -5.71
N GLY A 118 25.79 -6.63 -6.53
CA GLY A 118 24.71 -7.50 -7.01
C GLY A 118 23.73 -6.70 -7.88
N ASP A 119 22.44 -6.94 -7.71
CA ASP A 119 21.36 -6.18 -8.37
C ASP A 119 20.83 -5.01 -7.51
N VAL A 120 21.63 -4.56 -6.53
CA VAL A 120 21.24 -3.54 -5.55
C VAL A 120 22.19 -2.35 -5.61
N ASN A 121 21.64 -1.15 -5.52
CA ASN A 121 22.41 0.08 -5.39
C ASN A 121 22.54 0.45 -3.91
N TYR A 122 23.74 0.91 -3.52
CA TYR A 122 24.03 1.35 -2.16
C TYR A 122 24.68 2.72 -2.17
N GLN A 123 24.34 3.53 -1.18
CA GLN A 123 24.94 4.84 -0.96
C GLN A 123 25.77 4.85 0.33
N ALA A 124 26.99 5.35 0.23
CA ALA A 124 27.87 5.55 1.38
C ALA A 124 27.33 6.67 2.29
N LYS A 125 27.01 6.36 3.55
CA LYS A 125 26.57 7.35 4.56
C LYS A 125 27.72 8.07 5.24
N SER A 126 28.90 7.47 5.22
CA SER A 126 30.17 8.07 5.64
C SER A 126 31.27 7.70 4.65
N ALA A 127 32.48 8.23 4.84
CA ALA A 127 33.63 7.73 4.09
C ALA A 127 33.82 6.22 4.33
N VAL A 128 34.08 5.46 3.26
CA VAL A 128 34.31 4.02 3.29
C VAL A 128 35.70 3.73 2.74
N PRO A 129 36.69 3.44 3.59
CA PRO A 129 38.02 3.09 3.15
C PRO A 129 38.07 1.78 2.35
N ALA A 130 39.10 1.60 1.55
CA ALA A 130 39.39 0.31 0.90
C ALA A 130 39.54 -0.81 1.96
N TYR A 131 38.96 -1.96 1.64
CA TYR A 131 38.85 -3.17 2.46
C TYR A 131 38.02 -2.97 3.74
N SER A 132 37.09 -2.02 3.75
CA SER A 132 36.15 -1.81 4.86
C SER A 132 34.93 -2.74 4.74
N PHE A 133 33.72 -2.23 4.95
CA PHE A 133 32.48 -2.98 4.75
C PHE A 133 32.16 -3.18 3.27
N THR A 134 31.70 -4.38 2.94
CA THR A 134 30.99 -4.68 1.69
C THR A 134 29.54 -4.23 1.81
N PRO A 135 28.93 -3.61 0.78
CA PRO A 135 27.53 -3.19 0.84
C PRO A 135 26.58 -4.36 1.10
N GLY A 136 25.62 -4.18 2.02
CA GLY A 136 24.60 -5.18 2.34
C GLY A 136 25.06 -6.38 3.19
N GLU A 137 26.36 -6.48 3.49
CA GLU A 137 26.93 -7.57 4.29
C GLU A 137 27.00 -7.20 5.79
N ASP A 138 27.03 -8.24 6.64
CA ASP A 138 27.27 -8.09 8.08
C ASP A 138 28.69 -7.61 8.38
N ASN A 139 28.97 -7.33 9.66
CA ASN A 139 30.31 -6.95 10.09
C ASN A 139 31.32 -8.06 9.73
N PRO A 140 32.44 -7.73 9.06
CA PRO A 140 33.44 -8.72 8.65
C PRO A 140 34.20 -9.35 9.83
N TRP A 141 33.97 -8.91 11.08
CA TRP A 141 34.48 -9.55 12.28
C TRP A 141 33.40 -10.41 12.95
N GLN A 142 33.72 -11.69 13.15
CA GLN A 142 32.87 -12.59 13.92
C GLN A 142 33.51 -12.86 15.28
N LEU A 143 32.71 -12.81 16.35
CA LEU A 143 33.15 -13.26 17.67
C LEU A 143 33.51 -14.74 17.61
N TYR A 144 34.74 -15.09 17.99
CA TYR A 144 35.13 -16.49 18.07
C TYR A 144 34.43 -17.15 19.26
N THR A 145 33.60 -18.15 18.96
CA THR A 145 32.97 -19.02 19.95
C THR A 145 33.38 -20.46 19.64
N PRO A 146 33.94 -21.22 20.61
CA PRO A 146 34.25 -22.63 20.40
C PRO A 146 33.01 -23.40 19.95
N VAL A 147 33.13 -24.15 18.86
CA VAL A 147 32.02 -24.94 18.34
C VAL A 147 31.91 -26.23 19.14
N PRO A 148 30.78 -26.50 19.82
CA PRO A 148 30.61 -27.71 20.61
C PRO A 148 30.60 -28.96 19.71
N VAL A 149 31.16 -30.07 20.21
CA VAL A 149 31.08 -31.37 19.53
C VAL A 149 29.63 -31.85 19.54
N TRP A 150 29.16 -32.33 18.39
CA TRP A 150 27.81 -32.84 18.21
C TRP A 150 27.52 -34.01 19.16
N SER A 151 26.32 -34.03 19.72
CA SER A 151 25.83 -35.08 20.61
C SER A 151 24.46 -35.58 20.19
N SER A 152 24.33 -36.90 20.07
CA SER A 152 23.06 -37.56 19.73
C SER A 152 21.91 -37.30 20.72
N THR A 153 22.20 -36.87 21.95
CA THR A 153 21.19 -36.63 22.99
C THR A 153 20.89 -35.14 23.20
N GLN A 154 21.66 -34.25 22.56
CA GLN A 154 21.44 -32.82 22.68
C GLN A 154 20.32 -32.38 21.74
N VAL A 155 19.46 -31.51 22.24
CA VAL A 155 18.49 -30.79 21.43
C VAL A 155 19.20 -29.60 20.78
N TYR A 156 19.03 -29.48 19.48
CA TYR A 156 19.49 -28.33 18.70
C TYR A 156 18.27 -27.58 18.16
N ASN A 157 18.23 -26.27 18.37
CA ASN A 157 17.26 -25.38 17.78
C ASN A 157 17.84 -24.72 16.52
N LYS A 158 16.99 -24.04 15.75
CA LYS A 158 17.44 -23.28 14.57
C LYS A 158 18.57 -22.31 14.96
N GLY A 159 19.66 -22.35 14.20
CA GLY A 159 20.86 -21.52 14.39
C GLY A 159 21.92 -22.14 15.29
N ASP A 160 21.63 -23.23 16.02
CA ASP A 160 22.66 -23.90 16.82
C ASP A 160 23.72 -24.53 15.91
N VAL A 161 25.00 -24.34 16.26
CA VAL A 161 26.13 -24.90 15.51
C VAL A 161 26.80 -26.01 16.31
N ALA A 162 27.09 -27.13 15.64
CA ALA A 162 27.84 -28.24 16.21
C ALA A 162 28.91 -28.74 15.23
N GLN A 163 29.99 -29.31 15.75
CA GLN A 163 31.03 -29.94 14.94
C GLN A 163 31.04 -31.46 15.10
N LEU A 164 31.37 -32.15 14.03
CA LEU A 164 31.64 -33.59 14.04
C LEU A 164 32.72 -33.89 13.01
N ASP A 165 33.73 -34.67 13.41
CA ASP A 165 34.86 -35.06 12.54
C ASP A 165 35.60 -33.87 11.89
N GLY A 166 35.72 -32.76 12.62
CA GLY A 166 36.42 -31.54 12.16
C GLY A 166 35.61 -30.71 11.15
N GLN A 167 34.31 -30.94 11.04
CA GLN A 167 33.39 -30.24 10.16
C GLN A 167 32.25 -29.63 10.99
N SER A 168 31.93 -28.35 10.74
CA SER A 168 30.85 -27.64 11.41
C SER A 168 29.54 -27.72 10.63
N TYR A 169 28.42 -27.71 11.35
CA TYR A 169 27.06 -27.79 10.84
C TYR A 169 26.12 -26.89 11.65
N GLU A 170 25.20 -26.20 10.97
CA GLU A 170 24.14 -25.38 11.57
C GLU A 170 22.81 -26.13 11.51
N ALA A 171 22.08 -26.17 12.63
CA ALA A 171 20.72 -26.69 12.65
C ALA A 171 19.75 -25.66 12.02
N LEU A 172 18.96 -26.07 11.03
CA LEU A 172 17.99 -25.21 10.35
C LEU A 172 16.63 -25.15 11.05
N PHE A 173 16.36 -26.11 11.92
CA PHE A 173 15.16 -26.23 12.76
C PHE A 173 15.43 -27.22 13.90
N TYR A 174 14.44 -27.40 14.78
CA TYR A 174 14.52 -28.33 15.90
C TYR A 174 14.96 -29.74 15.45
N THR A 175 16.04 -30.26 16.03
CA THR A 175 16.51 -31.62 15.79
C THR A 175 17.17 -32.22 17.03
N VAL A 176 17.10 -33.55 17.16
CA VAL A 176 17.78 -34.34 18.19
C VAL A 176 18.09 -35.71 17.60
N GLY A 177 19.31 -36.21 17.83
CA GLY A 177 19.73 -37.53 17.36
C GLY A 177 20.08 -37.66 15.88
N ASP A 178 19.68 -36.70 15.03
CA ASP A 178 20.08 -36.69 13.62
C ASP A 178 21.57 -36.38 13.50
N ASN A 179 22.36 -37.37 13.08
CA ASN A 179 23.80 -37.20 12.89
C ASN A 179 24.08 -36.27 11.68
N PRO A 180 24.77 -35.13 11.87
CA PRO A 180 25.03 -34.15 10.82
C PRO A 180 26.05 -34.61 9.78
N SER A 181 26.94 -35.56 10.09
CA SER A 181 27.90 -36.09 9.10
C SER A 181 27.25 -37.03 8.09
N ASN A 182 26.03 -37.50 8.34
CA ASN A 182 25.26 -38.29 7.39
C ASN A 182 24.62 -37.39 6.32
N PRO A 183 24.94 -37.56 5.02
CA PRO A 183 24.34 -36.77 3.94
C PRO A 183 22.81 -36.82 3.90
N ALA A 184 22.18 -37.88 4.40
CA ALA A 184 20.72 -37.99 4.48
C ALA A 184 20.06 -36.96 5.41
N ASN A 185 20.84 -36.38 6.34
CA ASN A 185 20.38 -35.35 7.28
C ASN A 185 20.87 -33.95 6.88
N GLN A 186 21.57 -33.82 5.75
CA GLN A 186 22.14 -32.56 5.31
C GLN A 186 21.23 -31.81 4.33
N ASN A 187 21.19 -30.49 4.52
CA ASN A 187 20.47 -29.52 3.73
C ASN A 187 21.43 -28.41 3.26
N PRO A 188 22.35 -28.73 2.33
CA PRO A 188 23.36 -27.77 1.88
C PRO A 188 22.74 -26.55 1.19
N THR A 189 21.55 -26.70 0.60
CA THR A 189 20.84 -25.64 -0.12
C THR A 189 19.76 -24.95 0.71
N GLY A 190 19.51 -25.38 1.95
CA GLY A 190 18.41 -24.90 2.78
C GLY A 190 17.01 -25.37 2.36
N THR A 191 16.85 -25.99 1.19
CA THR A 191 15.55 -26.25 0.55
C THR A 191 15.03 -27.69 0.62
N ASN A 192 15.80 -28.64 1.15
CA ASN A 192 15.42 -30.06 1.11
C ASN A 192 14.74 -30.60 2.40
N GLY A 193 14.44 -29.71 3.35
CA GLY A 193 13.76 -30.03 4.60
C GLY A 193 14.57 -30.91 5.56
N ARG A 194 15.90 -31.00 5.40
CA ARG A 194 16.79 -31.72 6.32
C ARG A 194 17.37 -30.79 7.39
N PRO A 195 17.70 -31.33 8.58
CA PRO A 195 17.99 -30.49 9.74
C PRO A 195 19.33 -29.77 9.67
N TRP A 196 20.36 -30.29 8.99
CA TRP A 196 21.73 -29.77 9.12
C TRP A 196 22.25 -29.09 7.86
N LYS A 197 22.66 -27.83 7.95
CA LYS A 197 23.41 -27.15 6.89
C LYS A 197 24.93 -27.29 7.13
N PRO A 198 25.71 -27.92 6.25
CA PRO A 198 27.17 -27.96 6.38
C PRO A 198 27.78 -26.56 6.23
N LEU A 199 28.67 -26.16 7.15
CA LEU A 199 29.32 -24.84 7.16
C LEU A 199 30.76 -24.84 6.63
N GLY A 200 31.46 -25.96 6.76
CA GLY A 200 32.87 -26.11 6.36
C GLY A 200 33.72 -26.71 7.48
N PRO A 201 35.04 -26.87 7.25
CA PRO A 201 35.97 -27.31 8.29
C PRO A 201 35.88 -26.43 9.53
N THR A 202 35.90 -27.05 10.71
CA THR A 202 35.88 -26.33 11.98
C THR A 202 37.21 -25.64 12.22
N VAL A 203 37.16 -24.32 12.48
CA VAL A 203 38.33 -23.54 12.89
C VAL A 203 38.38 -23.53 14.41
N GLU A 204 39.47 -24.03 14.98
CA GLU A 204 39.73 -24.00 16.42
C GLU A 204 41.03 -23.27 16.71
N TYR A 205 41.05 -22.54 17.82
CA TYR A 205 42.24 -21.89 18.36
C TYR A 205 42.52 -22.42 19.76
N SER A 206 43.77 -22.75 20.03
CA SER A 206 44.22 -23.13 21.38
C SER A 206 44.14 -21.95 22.35
N GLU A 207 44.05 -22.22 23.64
CA GLU A 207 44.10 -21.17 24.68
C GLU A 207 45.35 -20.29 24.56
N ALA A 208 46.48 -20.87 24.13
CA ALA A 208 47.72 -20.15 23.89
C ALA A 208 47.60 -19.18 22.71
N GLU A 209 46.97 -19.59 21.61
CA GLU A 209 46.71 -18.73 20.44
C GLU A 209 45.71 -17.62 20.76
N LEU A 210 44.63 -17.93 21.48
CA LEU A 210 43.66 -16.94 21.95
C LEU A 210 44.31 -15.89 22.86
N SER A 211 45.17 -16.33 23.77
CA SER A 211 45.89 -15.44 24.70
C SER A 211 46.99 -14.61 24.01
N ALA A 212 47.60 -15.14 22.95
CA ALA A 212 48.65 -14.48 22.18
C ALA A 212 48.11 -13.63 21.02
N ALA A 213 46.80 -13.67 20.75
CA ALA A 213 46.18 -12.94 19.65
C ALA A 213 46.43 -11.43 19.78
N PRO A 214 46.86 -10.76 18.68
CA PRO A 214 47.19 -9.34 18.71
C PRO A 214 45.96 -8.48 19.01
N GLN A 215 46.15 -7.37 19.71
CA GLN A 215 45.09 -6.38 19.89
C GLN A 215 44.71 -5.77 18.53
N TYR A 216 43.41 -5.59 18.31
CA TYR A 216 42.90 -4.92 17.12
C TYR A 216 43.52 -3.52 16.96
N SER A 217 43.93 -3.24 15.73
CA SER A 217 44.40 -1.95 15.25
C SER A 217 43.60 -1.52 14.02
N ALA A 218 43.08 -0.29 14.05
CA ALA A 218 42.30 0.30 12.96
C ALA A 218 43.13 0.58 11.69
N THR A 219 44.47 0.64 11.79
CA THR A 219 45.35 0.94 10.65
C THR A 219 45.88 -0.30 9.95
N ALA A 220 45.78 -1.47 10.58
CA ALA A 220 46.25 -2.73 10.03
C ALA A 220 45.25 -3.29 9.00
N LEU A 221 45.80 -3.98 7.99
CA LEU A 221 45.04 -4.77 7.03
C LEU A 221 45.15 -6.24 7.44
N TYR A 222 44.01 -6.89 7.65
CA TYR A 222 43.93 -8.28 8.05
C TYR A 222 43.46 -9.12 6.87
N GLU A 223 44.08 -10.29 6.65
CA GLU A 223 43.57 -11.29 5.71
C GLU A 223 42.37 -12.04 6.34
N ALA A 224 41.56 -12.72 5.54
CA ALA A 224 40.49 -13.56 6.05
C ALA A 224 41.04 -14.68 6.97
N GLY A 225 40.32 -15.00 8.05
CA GLY A 225 40.70 -15.97 9.07
C GLY A 225 41.67 -15.45 10.14
N THR A 226 41.95 -14.15 10.17
CA THR A 226 42.88 -13.56 11.14
C THR A 226 42.20 -13.40 12.50
N LEU A 227 42.83 -13.93 13.54
CA LEU A 227 42.41 -13.80 14.94
C LEU A 227 42.98 -12.52 15.56
N VAL A 228 42.12 -11.73 16.22
CA VAL A 228 42.50 -10.53 17.00
C VAL A 228 41.76 -10.47 18.33
N GLN A 229 42.27 -9.67 19.26
CA GLN A 229 41.59 -9.30 20.50
C GLN A 229 40.97 -7.92 20.38
N PHE A 230 39.68 -7.79 20.72
CA PHE A 230 38.99 -6.50 20.80
C PHE A 230 38.13 -6.45 22.05
N GLN A 231 38.33 -5.43 22.89
CA GLN A 231 37.63 -5.28 24.18
C GLN A 231 37.66 -6.55 25.07
N GLY A 232 38.76 -7.31 25.01
CA GLY A 232 38.95 -8.54 25.78
C GLY A 232 38.24 -9.78 25.24
N GLN A 233 37.72 -9.72 24.01
CA GLN A 233 37.09 -10.85 23.33
C GLN A 233 37.84 -11.19 22.03
N PRO A 234 37.95 -12.49 21.68
CA PRO A 234 38.59 -12.93 20.44
C PRO A 234 37.65 -12.79 19.25
N TYR A 235 38.11 -12.15 18.18
CA TYR A 235 37.37 -12.02 16.91
C TYR A 235 38.19 -12.57 15.76
N VAL A 236 37.49 -13.15 14.78
CA VAL A 236 38.09 -13.70 13.55
C VAL A 236 37.52 -12.95 12.36
N SER A 237 38.41 -12.44 11.50
CA SER A 237 37.99 -11.80 10.26
C SER A 237 37.40 -12.83 9.30
N GLN A 238 36.22 -12.55 8.76
CA GLN A 238 35.53 -13.40 7.76
C GLN A 238 35.96 -13.05 6.33
N ALA A 239 36.49 -11.84 6.14
CA ALA A 239 37.02 -11.36 4.88
C ALA A 239 38.30 -10.55 5.11
N LYS A 240 38.97 -10.18 4.01
CA LYS A 240 40.06 -9.22 4.08
C LYS A 240 39.53 -7.86 4.53
N VAL A 241 40.05 -7.32 5.63
CA VAL A 241 39.44 -6.18 6.33
C VAL A 241 40.46 -5.15 6.85
N LYS A 242 40.10 -3.86 6.78
CA LYS A 242 40.84 -2.71 7.31
C LYS A 242 39.89 -1.63 7.81
N ALA A 243 40.28 -0.90 8.85
CA ALA A 243 39.58 0.27 9.37
C ALA A 243 38.12 0.04 9.81
N VAL A 244 37.74 -1.21 10.05
CA VAL A 244 36.44 -1.62 10.61
C VAL A 244 36.69 -2.32 11.93
N SER A 245 36.01 -1.89 12.99
CA SER A 245 36.04 -2.54 14.30
C SER A 245 34.91 -3.57 14.43
N PRO A 246 35.01 -4.53 15.37
CA PRO A 246 33.95 -5.53 15.58
C PRO A 246 32.59 -4.99 16.05
N VAL A 247 32.50 -3.70 16.38
CA VAL A 247 31.26 -3.05 16.83
C VAL A 247 30.80 -1.94 15.90
N ASP A 248 31.52 -1.71 14.81
CA ASP A 248 31.11 -0.71 13.81
C ASP A 248 29.88 -1.21 13.04
N GLU A 249 29.04 -0.27 12.62
CA GLU A 249 27.90 -0.52 11.75
C GLU A 249 28.30 -0.33 10.28
N ASN A 250 27.63 -1.05 9.38
CA ASN A 250 27.88 -0.95 7.95
C ASN A 250 27.48 0.46 7.45
N PRO A 251 28.41 1.26 6.88
CA PRO A 251 28.12 2.62 6.42
C PRO A 251 27.38 2.66 5.07
N TRP A 252 27.20 1.51 4.40
CA TRP A 252 26.40 1.42 3.17
C TRP A 252 24.93 1.25 3.51
N ALA A 253 24.08 2.12 2.97
CA ALA A 253 22.64 1.94 3.02
C ALA A 253 22.07 1.70 1.63
N ILE A 254 20.98 0.94 1.55
CA ILE A 254 20.28 0.71 0.30
C ILE A 254 19.84 2.05 -0.31
N TYR A 255 20.10 2.19 -1.61
CA TYR A 255 19.78 3.37 -2.39
C TYR A 255 18.66 3.06 -3.39
N THR A 256 17.60 3.85 -3.29
CA THR A 256 16.52 3.91 -4.27
C THR A 256 16.50 5.35 -4.79
N ASP A 257 16.56 5.50 -6.12
CA ASP A 257 16.43 6.81 -6.73
C ASP A 257 14.95 7.20 -6.78
N TRP A 258 14.62 8.28 -6.08
CA TRP A 258 13.27 8.83 -6.03
C TRP A 258 13.12 10.13 -6.83
N THR A 259 14.14 10.49 -7.60
CA THR A 259 14.19 11.76 -8.34
C THR A 259 12.97 11.91 -9.23
N GLY A 260 12.22 13.00 -9.04
CA GLY A 260 11.02 13.31 -9.81
C GLY A 260 9.75 12.54 -9.40
N THR A 261 9.84 11.53 -8.53
CA THR A 261 8.69 10.71 -8.14
C THR A 261 7.61 11.55 -7.46
N LYS A 262 8.01 12.45 -6.56
CA LYS A 262 7.11 13.34 -5.80
C LYS A 262 6.27 14.22 -6.72
N GLU A 263 6.88 14.74 -7.79
CA GLU A 263 6.23 15.56 -8.80
C GLU A 263 5.33 14.74 -9.73
N ARG A 264 5.72 13.50 -10.05
CA ARG A 264 4.95 12.57 -10.90
C ARG A 264 3.68 12.08 -10.25
N VAL A 265 3.66 11.89 -8.92
CA VAL A 265 2.45 11.52 -8.18
C VAL A 265 1.60 12.72 -7.75
N GLY A 266 2.13 13.94 -7.82
CA GLY A 266 1.45 15.15 -7.34
C GLY A 266 1.19 15.17 -5.83
N THR A 267 0.56 16.24 -5.34
CA THR A 267 0.27 16.44 -3.91
C THR A 267 -1.25 16.32 -3.66
N PRO A 268 -1.69 15.56 -2.64
CA PRO A 268 -3.10 15.51 -2.28
C PRO A 268 -3.61 16.87 -1.81
N LYS A 269 -4.84 17.21 -2.21
CA LYS A 269 -5.45 18.52 -1.92
C LYS A 269 -6.35 18.50 -0.68
N ASN A 270 -6.82 17.32 -0.29
CA ASN A 270 -7.81 17.13 0.76
C ASN A 270 -7.28 16.16 1.83
N PRO A 271 -7.71 16.32 3.09
CA PRO A 271 -7.44 15.32 4.11
C PRO A 271 -8.20 14.02 3.81
N TRP A 272 -7.69 12.91 4.33
CA TRP A 272 -8.39 11.63 4.28
C TRP A 272 -9.70 11.69 5.08
N PRO A 273 -10.82 11.21 4.52
CA PRO A 273 -12.10 11.13 5.22
C PRO A 273 -12.05 10.18 6.42
N ALA A 274 -12.87 10.46 7.44
CA ALA A 274 -13.02 9.58 8.60
C ALA A 274 -13.76 8.26 8.28
N HIS A 275 -14.63 8.29 7.26
CA HIS A 275 -15.31 7.13 6.68
C HIS A 275 -14.99 7.11 5.20
N VAL A 276 -14.26 6.09 4.73
CA VAL A 276 -13.72 6.06 3.38
C VAL A 276 -13.93 4.71 2.71
N TYR A 277 -14.44 4.74 1.47
CA TYR A 277 -14.33 3.62 0.55
C TYR A 277 -13.00 3.73 -0.21
N ALA A 278 -12.07 2.82 0.06
CA ALA A 278 -10.73 2.77 -0.52
C ALA A 278 -10.47 1.38 -1.10
N PRO A 279 -11.01 1.06 -2.29
CA PRO A 279 -10.81 -0.23 -2.93
C PRO A 279 -9.36 -0.44 -3.37
N TYR A 280 -8.93 -1.71 -3.33
CA TYR A 280 -7.58 -2.08 -3.75
C TYR A 280 -7.44 -2.01 -5.26
N VAL A 281 -6.31 -1.47 -5.72
CA VAL A 281 -5.87 -1.48 -7.12
C VAL A 281 -4.57 -2.27 -7.15
N ASP A 282 -4.58 -3.40 -7.85
CA ASP A 282 -3.33 -4.07 -8.20
C ASP A 282 -2.58 -3.18 -9.20
N PHE A 283 -1.62 -2.45 -8.66
CA PHE A 283 -0.81 -1.45 -9.34
C PHE A 283 0.34 -2.10 -10.12
N THR A 284 0.26 -3.42 -10.36
CA THR A 284 1.16 -4.16 -11.24
C THR A 284 0.48 -4.68 -12.50
N LEU A 285 -0.85 -4.58 -12.60
CA LEU A 285 -1.57 -4.96 -13.81
C LEU A 285 -1.32 -3.95 -14.94
N ASN A 286 -1.28 -4.48 -16.17
CA ASN A 286 -1.16 -3.65 -17.37
C ASN A 286 -2.37 -2.71 -17.55
N SER A 287 -3.57 -3.16 -17.13
CA SER A 287 -4.80 -2.39 -17.25
C SER A 287 -5.21 -1.82 -15.89
N ILE A 288 -4.83 -0.57 -15.65
CA ILE A 288 -5.25 0.19 -14.47
C ILE A 288 -6.40 1.14 -14.85
N PRO A 289 -7.55 1.10 -14.15
CA PRO A 289 -8.68 1.99 -14.42
C PRO A 289 -8.29 3.48 -14.41
N ASP A 290 -9.07 4.31 -15.10
CA ASP A 290 -8.94 5.76 -15.01
C ASP A 290 -9.51 6.27 -13.67
N LEU A 291 -8.64 6.36 -12.68
CA LEU A 291 -8.98 6.77 -11.31
C LEU A 291 -9.58 8.19 -11.27
N ALA A 292 -9.09 9.10 -12.11
CA ALA A 292 -9.57 10.48 -12.12
C ALA A 292 -10.97 10.59 -12.72
N LYS A 293 -11.27 9.79 -13.74
CA LYS A 293 -12.62 9.67 -14.30
C LYS A 293 -13.58 9.04 -13.30
N LEU A 294 -13.18 7.94 -12.65
CA LEU A 294 -14.01 7.28 -11.64
C LEU A 294 -14.30 8.19 -10.43
N ALA A 295 -13.34 9.02 -10.02
CA ALA A 295 -13.58 10.04 -8.99
C ALA A 295 -14.68 11.03 -9.39
N LYS A 296 -14.71 11.48 -10.66
CA LYS A 296 -15.67 12.47 -11.15
C LYS A 296 -17.05 11.87 -11.45
N GLU A 297 -17.08 10.67 -12.02
CA GLU A 297 -18.31 10.06 -12.55
C GLU A 297 -18.99 9.10 -11.57
N GLN A 298 -18.22 8.46 -10.69
CA GLN A 298 -18.70 7.40 -9.80
C GLN A 298 -18.45 7.72 -8.30
N ASN A 299 -17.88 8.89 -7.98
CA ASN A 299 -17.53 9.30 -6.62
C ASN A 299 -16.54 8.34 -5.91
N ILE A 300 -15.76 7.57 -6.67
CA ILE A 300 -14.69 6.72 -6.13
C ILE A 300 -13.41 7.54 -6.07
N THR A 301 -13.16 8.15 -4.92
CA THR A 301 -12.14 9.21 -4.77
C THR A 301 -10.87 8.76 -4.07
N HIS A 302 -10.91 7.62 -3.37
CA HIS A 302 -9.78 7.10 -2.59
C HIS A 302 -9.51 5.66 -3.00
N TYR A 303 -8.25 5.26 -2.97
CA TYR A 303 -7.82 3.92 -3.39
C TYR A 303 -6.63 3.43 -2.56
N THR A 304 -6.49 2.11 -2.49
CA THR A 304 -5.33 1.44 -1.89
C THR A 304 -4.45 0.84 -3.00
N MET A 305 -3.29 1.43 -3.27
CA MET A 305 -2.36 0.95 -4.30
C MET A 305 -1.58 -0.26 -3.76
N ALA A 306 -1.74 -1.40 -4.42
CA ALA A 306 -1.28 -2.70 -3.95
C ALA A 306 -0.38 -3.37 -5.02
N PHE A 307 0.75 -3.99 -4.69
CA PHE A 307 1.45 -3.95 -3.42
C PHE A 307 2.90 -3.51 -3.62
N VAL A 308 3.41 -2.76 -2.63
CA VAL A 308 4.85 -2.61 -2.46
C VAL A 308 5.40 -3.81 -1.69
N VAL A 309 6.40 -4.48 -2.25
CA VAL A 309 7.08 -5.65 -1.67
C VAL A 309 8.59 -5.51 -1.81
N ALA A 310 9.34 -6.34 -1.08
CA ALA A 310 10.77 -6.47 -1.31
C ALA A 310 11.03 -7.15 -2.67
N LYS A 311 12.12 -6.80 -3.35
CA LYS A 311 12.53 -7.45 -4.61
C LYS A 311 12.68 -8.97 -4.45
N SER A 312 13.22 -9.41 -3.30
CA SER A 312 13.24 -10.82 -2.87
C SER A 312 13.33 -10.92 -1.34
N GLY A 313 13.38 -12.14 -0.79
CA GLY A 313 13.59 -12.37 0.65
C GLY A 313 14.98 -11.97 1.16
N GLU A 314 15.95 -11.82 0.25
CA GLU A 314 17.34 -11.44 0.50
C GLU A 314 17.60 -9.99 0.09
N GLN A 315 16.82 -9.44 -0.85
CA GLN A 315 16.99 -8.08 -1.38
C GLN A 315 15.93 -7.14 -0.82
N CYS A 316 16.30 -6.41 0.23
CA CYS A 316 15.50 -5.36 0.89
C CYS A 316 15.35 -4.09 0.00
N ILE A 317 14.86 -4.23 -1.22
CA ILE A 317 14.56 -3.10 -2.11
C ILE A 317 13.04 -3.03 -2.32
N PRO A 318 12.39 -1.88 -2.09
CA PRO A 318 10.98 -1.74 -2.40
C PRO A 318 10.74 -1.79 -3.91
N THR A 319 9.69 -2.49 -4.31
CA THR A 319 9.24 -2.65 -5.69
C THR A 319 7.72 -2.77 -5.73
N TRP A 320 7.10 -2.47 -6.87
CA TRP A 320 5.70 -2.84 -7.13
C TRP A 320 5.65 -4.31 -7.56
N GLY A 321 5.22 -5.18 -6.66
CA GLY A 321 5.07 -6.63 -6.86
C GLY A 321 6.27 -7.35 -7.47
N THR A 322 7.51 -6.88 -7.24
CA THR A 322 8.77 -7.33 -7.89
C THR A 322 8.90 -7.03 -9.39
N ALA A 323 7.81 -6.59 -10.02
CA ALA A 323 7.69 -6.34 -11.45
C ALA A 323 8.24 -4.97 -11.85
N TYR A 324 7.97 -3.93 -11.07
CA TYR A 324 8.38 -2.56 -11.39
C TYR A 324 9.22 -1.93 -10.26
N SER A 325 10.21 -1.15 -10.67
CA SER A 325 10.96 -0.28 -9.76
C SER A 325 10.04 0.79 -9.16
N MET A 326 10.38 1.27 -7.97
CA MET A 326 9.71 2.45 -7.39
C MET A 326 10.07 3.74 -8.12
N GLN A 327 11.16 3.74 -8.90
CA GLN A 327 11.59 4.85 -9.74
C GLN A 327 10.81 4.86 -11.07
N ASP A 328 10.43 6.06 -11.52
CA ASP A 328 9.93 6.32 -12.88
C ASP A 328 8.75 5.44 -13.33
N TYR A 329 7.95 4.95 -12.39
CA TYR A 329 6.81 4.12 -12.75
C TYR A 329 5.75 4.95 -13.50
N ALA A 330 5.49 4.57 -14.76
CA ALA A 330 4.64 5.35 -15.68
C ALA A 330 3.23 5.62 -15.11
N GLN A 331 2.71 4.69 -14.31
CA GLN A 331 1.37 4.76 -13.74
C GLN A 331 1.23 5.80 -12.61
N TYR A 332 2.32 6.38 -12.10
CA TYR A 332 2.26 7.48 -11.14
C TYR A 332 1.49 8.71 -11.66
N SER A 333 1.47 8.90 -12.99
CA SER A 333 0.63 9.92 -13.63
C SER A 333 -0.88 9.77 -13.31
N LYS A 334 -1.37 8.54 -13.11
CA LYS A 334 -2.77 8.27 -12.71
C LYS A 334 -3.04 8.72 -11.27
N ILE A 335 -2.09 8.55 -10.35
CA ILE A 335 -2.19 9.05 -8.97
C ILE A 335 -2.26 10.58 -8.98
N LYS A 336 -1.42 11.23 -9.80
CA LYS A 336 -1.46 12.69 -9.97
C LYS A 336 -2.79 13.17 -10.51
N ALA A 337 -3.31 12.54 -11.57
CA ALA A 337 -4.61 12.89 -12.14
C ALA A 337 -5.75 12.74 -11.11
N LEU A 338 -5.72 11.69 -10.29
CA LEU A 338 -6.67 11.49 -9.20
C LEU A 338 -6.58 12.62 -8.15
N ARG A 339 -5.38 12.97 -7.70
CA ARG A 339 -5.15 14.07 -6.75
C ARG A 339 -5.57 15.42 -7.32
N GLU A 340 -5.37 15.62 -8.62
CA GLU A 340 -5.86 16.80 -9.32
C GLU A 340 -7.39 16.86 -9.33
N ALA A 341 -8.06 15.71 -9.44
CA ALA A 341 -9.51 15.53 -9.33
C ALA A 341 -10.04 15.57 -7.87
N GLY A 342 -9.16 15.72 -6.87
CA GLY A 342 -9.54 15.88 -5.46
C GLY A 342 -9.56 14.59 -4.65
N GLY A 343 -9.14 13.47 -5.24
CA GLY A 343 -8.93 12.20 -4.55
C GLY A 343 -7.54 12.06 -3.91
N ASP A 344 -7.26 10.89 -3.35
CA ASP A 344 -5.93 10.52 -2.85
C ASP A 344 -5.74 8.99 -2.84
N VAL A 345 -4.52 8.54 -2.57
CA VAL A 345 -4.18 7.11 -2.45
C VAL A 345 -3.45 6.82 -1.14
N MET A 346 -3.71 5.63 -0.59
CA MET A 346 -2.81 4.99 0.36
C MET A 346 -2.02 3.91 -0.39
N VAL A 347 -0.87 3.52 0.15
CA VAL A 347 -0.07 2.42 -0.38
C VAL A 347 -0.10 1.26 0.59
N SER A 348 -0.34 0.06 0.07
CA SER A 348 -0.27 -1.17 0.86
C SER A 348 1.07 -1.88 0.65
N ILE A 349 1.74 -2.22 1.76
CA ILE A 349 2.99 -2.97 1.78
C ILE A 349 2.71 -4.41 2.23
N GLY A 350 3.02 -5.39 1.38
CA GLY A 350 2.82 -6.82 1.68
C GLY A 350 1.91 -7.52 0.66
N GLY A 351 0.84 -8.13 1.13
CA GLY A 351 -0.09 -8.93 0.34
C GLY A 351 0.29 -10.42 0.28
N ALA A 352 -0.52 -11.21 -0.45
CA ALA A 352 -0.44 -12.68 -0.49
C ALA A 352 0.89 -13.23 -1.03
N ASN A 353 1.47 -12.52 -1.99
CA ASN A 353 2.63 -12.97 -2.75
C ASN A 353 3.87 -12.13 -2.41
N ASN A 354 5.04 -12.77 -2.55
CA ASN A 354 6.37 -12.19 -2.30
C ASN A 354 6.68 -11.92 -0.82
N SER A 355 7.89 -11.40 -0.58
CA SER A 355 8.36 -11.08 0.77
C SER A 355 8.04 -9.61 1.11
N PRO A 356 7.40 -9.31 2.26
CA PRO A 356 7.27 -7.94 2.72
C PRO A 356 8.64 -7.38 3.13
N LEU A 357 8.79 -6.06 3.09
CA LEU A 357 10.04 -5.39 3.46
C LEU A 357 10.54 -5.80 4.84
N ALA A 358 9.65 -5.97 5.83
CA ALA A 358 10.04 -6.36 7.18
C ALA A 358 10.69 -7.76 7.28
N ALA A 359 10.37 -8.68 6.35
CA ALA A 359 10.99 -9.99 6.29
C ALA A 359 12.36 -9.95 5.58
N ALA A 360 12.47 -9.14 4.53
CA ALA A 360 13.69 -9.02 3.74
C ALA A 360 14.78 -8.21 4.44
N CYS A 361 14.44 -7.04 4.99
CA CYS A 361 15.38 -6.12 5.62
C CYS A 361 15.91 -6.67 6.93
N LYS A 362 17.23 -6.88 7.04
CA LYS A 362 17.86 -7.50 8.23
C LYS A 362 18.20 -6.50 9.34
N ASN A 363 18.29 -5.21 9.02
CA ASN A 363 18.49 -4.13 9.99
C ASN A 363 17.30 -3.15 10.01
N ASP A 364 17.10 -2.51 11.16
CA ASP A 364 15.97 -1.61 11.40
C ASP A 364 16.11 -0.28 10.66
N ALA A 365 17.33 0.21 10.46
CA ALA A 365 17.60 1.52 9.88
C ALA A 365 17.19 1.57 8.40
N ASP A 366 17.53 0.55 7.62
CA ASP A 366 17.12 0.42 6.22
C ASP A 366 15.60 0.28 6.11
N LEU A 367 14.97 -0.56 6.96
CA LEU A 367 13.53 -0.71 6.96
C LEU A 367 12.82 0.61 7.29
N GLN A 368 13.31 1.35 8.30
CA GLN A 368 12.77 2.65 8.68
C GLN A 368 12.88 3.64 7.53
N LYS A 369 14.05 3.67 6.87
CA LYS A 369 14.30 4.50 5.70
C LYS A 369 13.34 4.17 4.57
N HIS A 370 13.10 2.89 4.26
CA HIS A 370 12.13 2.52 3.21
C HIS A 370 10.71 2.98 3.54
N TYR A 371 10.21 2.76 4.76
CA TYR A 371 8.89 3.24 5.15
C TYR A 371 8.79 4.76 5.09
N TYR A 372 9.82 5.47 5.54
CA TYR A 372 9.87 6.92 5.45
C TYR A 372 9.87 7.41 3.99
N ASP A 373 10.75 6.85 3.15
CA ASP A 373 10.95 7.26 1.76
C ASP A 373 9.72 6.97 0.90
N ILE A 374 9.04 5.83 1.09
CA ILE A 374 7.80 5.49 0.38
C ILE A 374 6.76 6.59 0.65
N VAL A 375 6.55 6.94 1.92
CA VAL A 375 5.57 7.96 2.31
C VAL A 375 5.97 9.35 1.80
N ASP A 376 7.25 9.72 1.92
CA ASP A 376 7.72 11.02 1.47
C ASP A 376 7.66 11.20 -0.05
N ASN A 377 8.16 10.23 -0.81
CA ASN A 377 8.30 10.37 -2.25
C ASN A 377 6.99 10.11 -3.00
N LEU A 378 6.05 9.36 -2.41
CA LEU A 378 4.71 9.21 -2.97
C LEU A 378 3.69 10.23 -2.41
N ASN A 379 4.13 11.22 -1.62
CA ASN A 379 3.28 12.22 -0.96
C ASN A 379 2.10 11.61 -0.19
N LEU A 380 2.32 10.53 0.56
CA LEU A 380 1.24 9.80 1.23
C LEU A 380 0.86 10.44 2.56
N ASN A 381 -0.44 10.41 2.86
CA ASN A 381 -1.00 10.70 4.18
C ASN A 381 -1.40 9.43 4.94
N VAL A 382 -1.47 8.29 4.26
CA VAL A 382 -1.89 7.01 4.83
C VAL A 382 -1.06 5.88 4.23
N LEU A 383 -0.66 4.94 5.07
CA LEU A 383 0.08 3.74 4.71
C LEU A 383 -0.64 2.51 5.27
N ASP A 384 -0.75 1.46 4.47
CA ASP A 384 -1.32 0.18 4.86
C ASP A 384 -0.24 -0.91 4.89
N PHE A 385 -0.35 -1.84 5.83
CA PHE A 385 0.46 -3.04 5.90
C PHE A 385 -0.45 -4.24 5.80
N ASP A 386 -0.42 -4.92 4.66
CA ASP A 386 -1.18 -6.14 4.45
C ASP A 386 -0.31 -7.35 4.85
N ILE A 387 -0.70 -7.99 5.95
CA ILE A 387 0.11 -8.99 6.66
C ILE A 387 -0.62 -10.32 6.63
N GLU A 388 -0.24 -11.17 5.69
CA GLU A 388 -0.96 -12.41 5.40
C GLU A 388 -0.03 -13.58 5.07
N GLY A 389 -0.65 -14.72 4.74
CA GLY A 389 0.06 -15.96 4.46
C GLY A 389 0.99 -16.37 5.60
N THR A 390 2.20 -16.79 5.26
CA THR A 390 3.21 -17.18 6.26
C THR A 390 3.71 -16.00 7.11
N TRP A 391 3.56 -14.77 6.62
CA TRP A 391 4.10 -13.58 7.28
C TRP A 391 3.29 -13.12 8.49
N VAL A 392 2.03 -13.56 8.62
CA VAL A 392 1.23 -13.33 9.83
C VAL A 392 1.72 -14.16 11.03
N ALA A 393 2.39 -15.28 10.77
CA ALA A 393 2.95 -16.18 11.79
C ALA A 393 4.46 -15.97 12.02
N ASP A 394 5.11 -15.12 11.22
CA ASP A 394 6.54 -14.86 11.34
C ASP A 394 6.82 -13.77 12.41
N HIS A 395 6.98 -14.21 13.65
CA HIS A 395 7.16 -13.31 14.80
C HIS A 395 8.36 -12.37 14.68
N GLU A 396 9.44 -12.78 14.00
CA GLU A 396 10.63 -11.93 13.82
C GLU A 396 10.32 -10.72 12.93
N SER A 397 9.70 -10.93 11.76
CA SER A 397 9.30 -9.82 10.91
C SER A 397 8.21 -8.95 11.53
N ILE A 398 7.30 -9.53 12.33
CA ILE A 398 6.27 -8.76 13.06
C ILE A 398 6.90 -7.83 14.09
N GLN A 399 7.80 -8.36 14.93
CA GLN A 399 8.49 -7.57 15.95
C GLN A 399 9.34 -6.46 15.31
N ARG A 400 10.02 -6.77 14.19
CA ARG A 400 10.79 -5.79 13.41
C ARG A 400 9.87 -4.72 12.84
N ARG A 401 8.80 -5.11 12.13
CA ARG A 401 7.82 -4.21 11.52
C ARG A 401 7.28 -3.23 12.55
N ASN A 402 6.71 -3.73 13.65
CA ASN A 402 6.05 -2.89 14.65
C ASN A 402 7.01 -1.91 15.33
N ARG A 403 8.21 -2.36 15.71
CA ARG A 403 9.24 -1.48 16.29
C ARG A 403 9.66 -0.39 15.30
N VAL A 404 9.86 -0.73 14.03
CA VAL A 404 10.28 0.21 13.00
C VAL A 404 9.15 1.16 12.59
N VAL A 405 7.92 0.69 12.46
CA VAL A 405 6.73 1.54 12.23
C VAL A 405 6.63 2.61 13.32
N LYS A 406 6.80 2.22 14.60
CA LYS A 406 6.84 3.19 15.70
C LYS A 406 7.96 4.23 15.51
N ALA A 407 9.18 3.79 15.22
CA ALA A 407 10.31 4.69 14.99
C ALA A 407 10.03 5.67 13.83
N THR A 408 9.43 5.20 12.74
CA THR A 408 9.01 6.05 11.61
C THR A 408 7.91 7.04 12.01
N GLN A 409 6.90 6.61 12.77
CA GLN A 409 5.85 7.50 13.30
C GLN A 409 6.40 8.61 14.18
N ASP A 410 7.35 8.29 15.07
CA ASP A 410 7.98 9.28 15.93
C ASP A 410 8.81 10.30 15.13
N GLN A 411 9.42 9.88 14.01
CA GLN A 411 10.09 10.78 13.09
C GLN A 411 9.10 11.72 12.40
N TRP A 412 8.02 11.19 11.80
CA TRP A 412 6.97 12.02 11.18
C TRP A 412 6.36 13.03 12.17
N LYS A 413 6.14 12.63 13.43
CA LYS A 413 5.65 13.54 14.47
C LYS A 413 6.60 14.68 14.78
N LYS A 414 7.91 14.42 14.85
CA LYS A 414 8.93 15.47 15.05
C LYS A 414 8.92 16.49 13.91
N GLU A 415 8.57 16.05 12.70
CA GLU A 415 8.44 16.89 11.50
C GLU A 415 7.05 17.55 11.37
N GLY A 416 6.11 17.26 12.28
CA GLY A 416 4.74 17.77 12.21
C GLY A 416 3.87 17.12 11.12
N ARG A 417 4.32 16.00 10.54
CA ARG A 417 3.58 15.23 9.54
C ARG A 417 2.51 14.38 10.21
N LYS A 418 1.36 14.24 9.56
CA LYS A 418 0.26 13.37 9.98
C LYS A 418 0.13 12.24 8.97
N VAL A 419 0.58 11.05 9.37
CA VAL A 419 0.52 9.84 8.53
C VAL A 419 -0.27 8.77 9.28
N GLY A 420 -1.41 8.36 8.72
CA GLY A 420 -2.21 7.26 9.24
C GLY A 420 -1.58 5.91 8.91
N VAL A 421 -1.59 4.96 9.85
CA VAL A 421 -1.11 3.59 9.64
C VAL A 421 -2.26 2.61 9.81
N TRP A 422 -2.56 1.85 8.77
CA TRP A 422 -3.53 0.76 8.76
C TRP A 422 -2.82 -0.58 8.69
N TYR A 423 -3.35 -1.58 9.41
CA TYR A 423 -2.96 -2.98 9.21
C TYR A 423 -4.14 -3.72 8.59
N THR A 424 -3.87 -4.43 7.49
CA THR A 424 -4.82 -5.33 6.84
C THR A 424 -4.47 -6.77 7.21
N LEU A 425 -5.45 -7.51 7.75
CA LEU A 425 -5.23 -8.84 8.32
C LEU A 425 -6.28 -9.87 7.85
N PRO A 426 -5.90 -11.15 7.69
CA PRO A 426 -6.85 -12.22 7.43
C PRO A 426 -7.73 -12.46 8.67
N ILE A 427 -9.02 -12.72 8.45
CA ILE A 427 -9.99 -12.93 9.52
C ILE A 427 -10.95 -14.06 9.20
N LEU A 428 -11.42 -14.77 10.25
CA LEU A 428 -12.55 -15.70 10.16
C LEU A 428 -13.83 -15.02 10.68
N PRO A 429 -15.03 -15.55 10.40
CA PRO A 429 -16.26 -15.03 11.01
C PRO A 429 -16.25 -15.09 12.55
N THR A 430 -15.35 -15.89 13.13
CA THR A 430 -15.08 -16.02 14.57
C THR A 430 -14.00 -15.07 15.10
N GLY A 431 -13.42 -14.21 14.26
CA GLY A 431 -12.38 -13.24 14.61
C GLY A 431 -10.99 -13.62 14.05
N LEU A 432 -10.00 -12.81 14.41
CA LEU A 432 -8.59 -13.05 14.08
C LEU A 432 -8.10 -14.34 14.74
N THR A 433 -7.21 -15.05 14.05
CA THR A 433 -6.46 -16.19 14.62
C THR A 433 -5.50 -15.70 15.73
N PRO A 434 -4.93 -16.60 16.54
CA PRO A 434 -3.93 -16.21 17.54
C PRO A 434 -2.76 -15.40 16.97
N ASP A 435 -2.27 -15.75 15.78
CA ASP A 435 -1.19 -15.03 15.11
C ASP A 435 -1.61 -13.61 14.68
N GLY A 436 -2.84 -13.47 14.13
CA GLY A 436 -3.39 -12.15 13.80
C GLY A 436 -3.61 -11.27 15.03
N VAL A 437 -4.03 -11.84 16.16
CA VAL A 437 -4.10 -11.13 17.44
C VAL A 437 -2.71 -10.70 17.91
N TYR A 438 -1.72 -11.58 17.80
CA TYR A 438 -0.33 -11.28 18.19
C TYR A 438 0.26 -10.11 17.42
N VAL A 439 -0.03 -9.96 16.12
CA VAL A 439 0.38 -8.79 15.33
C VAL A 439 -0.05 -7.48 16.00
N LEU A 440 -1.32 -7.42 16.44
CA LEU A 440 -1.92 -6.22 17.04
C LEU A 440 -1.47 -6.00 18.49
N GLU A 441 -1.33 -7.06 19.28
CA GLU A 441 -0.78 -6.98 20.65
C GLU A 441 0.67 -6.49 20.62
N ASN A 442 1.49 -7.02 19.72
CA ASN A 442 2.86 -6.56 19.54
C ASN A 442 2.93 -5.10 19.06
N ALA A 443 2.01 -4.66 18.19
CA ALA A 443 1.92 -3.27 17.76
C ALA A 443 1.57 -2.33 18.92
N ARG A 444 0.59 -2.71 19.76
CA ARG A 444 0.25 -2.00 21.00
C ARG A 444 1.47 -1.89 21.92
N ASP A 445 2.17 -3.01 22.15
CA ASP A 445 3.29 -3.08 23.09
C ASP A 445 4.51 -2.29 22.58
N ALA A 446 4.72 -2.25 21.27
CA ALA A 446 5.71 -1.37 20.63
C ALA A 446 5.28 0.12 20.65
N GLY A 447 4.03 0.43 20.99
CA GLY A 447 3.51 1.80 21.03
C GLY A 447 3.12 2.37 19.67
N VAL A 448 2.88 1.51 18.67
CA VAL A 448 2.37 1.91 17.35
C VAL A 448 0.97 2.51 17.48
N GLU A 449 0.78 3.68 16.87
CA GLU A 449 -0.52 4.33 16.80
C GLU A 449 -1.22 3.97 15.49
N LEU A 450 -2.13 3.00 15.53
CA LEU A 450 -2.91 2.61 14.36
C LEU A 450 -4.04 3.60 14.09
N ALA A 451 -4.15 4.05 12.84
CA ALA A 451 -5.33 4.72 12.33
C ALA A 451 -6.50 3.74 12.20
N GLY A 452 -6.21 2.48 11.86
CA GLY A 452 -7.20 1.41 11.89
C GLY A 452 -6.65 0.01 11.65
N VAL A 453 -7.54 -0.96 11.77
CA VAL A 453 -7.35 -2.38 11.46
C VAL A 453 -8.40 -2.74 10.42
N ASN A 454 -7.95 -2.96 9.20
CA ASN A 454 -8.76 -3.48 8.10
C ASN A 454 -8.69 -5.00 8.12
N VAL A 455 -9.79 -5.68 7.81
CA VAL A 455 -9.81 -7.13 7.75
C VAL A 455 -10.32 -7.66 6.42
N MET A 456 -9.63 -8.69 5.93
CA MET A 456 -9.95 -9.39 4.70
C MET A 456 -11.09 -10.37 4.96
N THR A 457 -12.32 -9.91 4.74
CA THR A 457 -13.54 -10.70 4.92
C THR A 457 -13.81 -11.58 3.70
N MET A 458 -12.87 -12.49 3.44
CA MET A 458 -12.80 -13.37 2.28
C MET A 458 -12.07 -14.68 2.64
N ASP A 459 -12.21 -15.69 1.79
CA ASP A 459 -11.45 -16.95 1.80
C ASP A 459 -11.43 -17.67 3.16
N TYR A 460 -12.62 -17.86 3.72
CA TYR A 460 -12.82 -18.45 5.05
C TYR A 460 -12.57 -19.97 5.07
N GLY A 461 -12.44 -20.58 3.90
CA GLY A 461 -12.15 -21.99 3.70
C GLY A 461 -13.38 -22.82 3.38
N ASN A 462 -13.16 -24.05 2.93
CA ASN A 462 -14.13 -24.92 2.23
C ASN A 462 -15.41 -25.32 3.00
N SER A 463 -15.65 -24.81 4.20
CA SER A 463 -16.78 -25.24 5.04
C SER A 463 -17.50 -24.13 5.80
N ILE A 464 -17.01 -22.88 5.77
CA ILE A 464 -17.52 -21.84 6.68
C ILE A 464 -18.59 -20.98 5.99
N CYS A 465 -18.29 -20.41 4.82
CA CYS A 465 -19.15 -19.41 4.16
C CYS A 465 -19.56 -19.84 2.75
N GLN A 466 -19.84 -21.12 2.56
CA GLN A 466 -20.14 -21.71 1.25
C GLN A 466 -21.51 -21.27 0.72
N SER A 467 -21.56 -20.78 -0.52
CA SER A 467 -22.79 -20.52 -1.28
C SER A 467 -23.09 -21.67 -2.23
N ASP A 468 -24.38 -21.85 -2.56
CA ASP A 468 -24.81 -22.77 -3.61
C ASP A 468 -24.79 -22.14 -5.02
N GLY A 469 -24.27 -20.90 -5.15
CA GLY A 469 -24.22 -20.16 -6.39
C GLY A 469 -25.44 -19.26 -6.64
N THR A 470 -26.22 -18.96 -5.60
CA THR A 470 -27.46 -18.16 -5.71
C THR A 470 -27.33 -16.78 -5.05
N GLU A 471 -27.62 -15.72 -5.83
CA GLU A 471 -27.75 -14.33 -5.34
C GLU A 471 -28.87 -14.21 -4.28
N GLY A 472 -28.65 -13.39 -3.25
CA GLY A 472 -29.66 -13.09 -2.22
C GLY A 472 -29.59 -13.96 -0.97
N GLN A 473 -28.69 -14.95 -0.91
CA GLN A 473 -28.47 -15.77 0.29
C GLN A 473 -27.79 -14.98 1.41
N ASN A 474 -27.06 -13.92 1.08
CA ASN A 474 -26.33 -13.06 2.01
C ASN A 474 -25.34 -13.82 2.93
N ILE A 475 -24.82 -14.97 2.50
CA ILE A 475 -23.95 -15.83 3.33
C ILE A 475 -22.62 -15.13 3.59
N HIS A 476 -21.97 -14.66 2.52
CA HIS A 476 -20.68 -13.99 2.59
C HIS A 476 -20.75 -12.65 3.34
N GLY A 477 -21.82 -11.89 3.11
CA GLY A 477 -22.10 -10.65 3.83
C GLY A 477 -22.35 -10.91 5.32
N THR A 478 -23.06 -11.99 5.67
CA THR A 478 -23.24 -12.39 7.08
C THR A 478 -21.94 -12.82 7.74
N CYS A 479 -21.08 -13.53 7.00
CA CYS A 479 -19.74 -13.89 7.47
C CYS A 479 -18.88 -12.63 7.71
N ALA A 480 -18.91 -11.67 6.79
CA ALA A 480 -18.19 -10.40 6.93
C ALA A 480 -18.67 -9.60 8.15
N THR A 481 -19.98 -9.44 8.35
CA THR A 481 -20.50 -8.72 9.53
C THR A 481 -20.17 -9.46 10.83
N SER A 482 -20.20 -10.80 10.84
CA SER A 482 -19.80 -11.61 12.00
C SER A 482 -18.30 -11.47 12.31
N ALA A 483 -17.46 -11.35 11.29
CA ALA A 483 -16.03 -11.08 11.47
C ALA A 483 -15.82 -9.72 12.15
N ILE A 484 -16.55 -8.68 11.74
CA ILE A 484 -16.50 -7.34 12.36
C ILE A 484 -17.01 -7.36 13.82
N ASP A 485 -18.07 -8.12 14.12
CA ASP A 485 -18.53 -8.32 15.50
C ASP A 485 -17.44 -8.93 16.40
N ASN A 486 -16.73 -9.94 15.89
CA ASN A 486 -15.69 -10.62 16.66
C ASN A 486 -14.40 -9.80 16.74
N LEU A 487 -14.05 -9.09 15.66
CA LEU A 487 -12.95 -8.12 15.66
C LEU A 487 -13.17 -7.05 16.72
N PHE A 488 -14.37 -6.46 16.81
CA PHE A 488 -14.72 -5.48 17.84
C PHE A 488 -14.38 -5.99 19.24
N ASN A 489 -14.80 -7.22 19.57
CA ASN A 489 -14.53 -7.84 20.85
C ASN A 489 -13.03 -8.09 21.10
N GLN A 490 -12.27 -8.45 20.08
CA GLN A 490 -10.82 -8.61 20.17
C GLN A 490 -10.12 -7.26 20.37
N LEU A 491 -10.50 -6.23 19.60
CA LEU A 491 -9.91 -4.90 19.72
C LEU A 491 -10.22 -4.26 21.07
N LYS A 492 -11.41 -4.49 21.65
CA LYS A 492 -11.74 -4.05 23.03
C LYS A 492 -10.87 -4.71 24.10
N LYS A 493 -10.38 -5.93 23.86
CA LYS A 493 -9.41 -6.59 24.77
C LYS A 493 -8.01 -6.02 24.62
N ILE A 494 -7.59 -5.72 23.38
CA ILE A 494 -6.26 -5.16 23.09
C ILE A 494 -6.17 -3.71 23.57
N TRP A 495 -7.18 -2.88 23.30
CA TRP A 495 -7.27 -1.46 23.67
C TRP A 495 -8.49 -1.17 24.57
N PRO A 496 -8.49 -1.62 25.83
CA PRO A 496 -9.65 -1.49 26.73
C PRO A 496 -10.01 -0.04 27.09
N ALA A 497 -9.08 0.90 26.91
CA ALA A 497 -9.29 2.32 27.19
C ALA A 497 -10.09 3.05 26.09
N LYS A 498 -10.19 2.50 24.87
CA LYS A 498 -10.94 3.10 23.77
C LYS A 498 -12.45 2.87 23.95
N SER A 499 -13.23 3.90 23.67
CA SER A 499 -14.69 3.81 23.59
C SER A 499 -15.14 2.93 22.43
N ASP A 500 -16.40 2.50 22.46
CA ASP A 500 -16.95 1.65 21.40
C ASP A 500 -17.01 2.39 20.05
N LYS A 501 -17.26 3.72 20.08
CA LYS A 501 -17.18 4.58 18.89
C LYS A 501 -15.77 4.59 18.31
N GLU A 502 -14.74 4.75 19.15
CA GLU A 502 -13.35 4.73 18.70
C GLU A 502 -12.94 3.37 18.14
N ILE A 503 -13.38 2.26 18.75
CA ILE A 503 -13.10 0.92 18.21
C ILE A 503 -13.80 0.73 16.86
N ASN A 504 -15.07 1.11 16.71
CA ASN A 504 -15.75 1.02 15.43
C ASN A 504 -15.07 1.87 14.35
N ALA A 505 -14.73 3.12 14.66
CA ALA A 505 -14.03 4.00 13.72
C ALA A 505 -12.63 3.49 13.33
N MET A 506 -12.01 2.65 14.16
CA MET A 506 -10.73 2.00 13.83
C MET A 506 -10.89 0.75 12.96
N MET A 507 -12.08 0.16 12.84
CA MET A 507 -12.26 -1.06 12.06
C MET A 507 -12.53 -0.74 10.58
N GLY A 508 -12.00 -1.59 9.70
CA GLY A 508 -12.34 -1.61 8.28
C GLY A 508 -12.65 -3.02 7.80
N THR A 509 -13.40 -3.14 6.71
CA THR A 509 -13.78 -4.42 6.10
C THR A 509 -13.46 -4.41 4.61
N THR A 510 -12.79 -5.45 4.13
CA THR A 510 -12.44 -5.61 2.71
C THR A 510 -12.85 -7.00 2.23
N PRO A 511 -14.02 -7.15 1.59
CA PRO A 511 -14.40 -8.39 0.92
C PRO A 511 -13.68 -8.56 -0.43
N MET A 512 -13.52 -9.80 -0.86
CA MET A 512 -13.23 -10.12 -2.26
C MET A 512 -14.57 -10.22 -2.99
N ILE A 513 -14.75 -9.43 -4.05
CA ILE A 513 -16.04 -9.34 -4.75
C ILE A 513 -16.23 -10.49 -5.73
N GLY A 514 -17.46 -10.95 -5.97
CA GLY A 514 -17.71 -12.04 -6.89
C GLY A 514 -17.17 -13.39 -6.42
N TYR A 515 -16.62 -14.19 -7.33
CA TYR A 515 -16.06 -15.51 -7.00
C TYR A 515 -14.70 -15.36 -6.29
N ASN A 516 -14.56 -16.00 -5.14
CA ASN A 516 -13.34 -16.00 -4.33
C ASN A 516 -12.43 -17.19 -4.65
N ASP A 517 -11.20 -17.17 -4.13
CA ASP A 517 -10.20 -18.22 -4.35
C ASP A 517 -10.62 -19.56 -3.76
N VAL A 518 -11.33 -19.54 -2.63
CA VAL A 518 -11.95 -20.72 -2.04
C VAL A 518 -13.17 -21.17 -2.87
N GLN A 519 -13.11 -22.39 -3.40
CA GLN A 519 -14.23 -22.93 -4.17
C GLN A 519 -15.52 -22.93 -3.34
N GLY A 520 -16.61 -22.44 -3.96
CA GLY A 520 -17.93 -22.32 -3.34
C GLY A 520 -18.14 -21.04 -2.53
N GLU A 521 -17.11 -20.20 -2.37
CA GLU A 521 -17.23 -18.87 -1.82
C GLU A 521 -17.53 -17.84 -2.92
N VAL A 522 -18.64 -17.12 -2.76
CA VAL A 522 -19.10 -16.10 -3.71
C VAL A 522 -19.71 -14.94 -2.95
N PHE A 523 -19.15 -13.74 -3.16
CA PHE A 523 -19.65 -12.48 -2.62
C PHE A 523 -20.50 -11.76 -3.68
N TYR A 524 -21.81 -11.75 -3.47
CA TYR A 524 -22.79 -11.18 -4.39
C TYR A 524 -23.12 -9.70 -4.11
N LEU A 525 -23.91 -9.05 -4.96
CA LEU A 525 -24.30 -7.64 -4.76
C LEU A 525 -25.19 -7.46 -3.52
N SER A 526 -26.02 -8.44 -3.19
CA SER A 526 -26.80 -8.44 -1.95
C SER A 526 -25.90 -8.52 -0.70
N ASP A 527 -24.79 -9.28 -0.76
CA ASP A 527 -23.78 -9.28 0.29
C ASP A 527 -23.14 -7.90 0.45
N ALA A 528 -22.84 -7.22 -0.68
CA ALA A 528 -22.30 -5.86 -0.68
C ALA A 528 -23.23 -4.87 0.05
N GLN A 529 -24.54 -4.94 -0.22
CA GLN A 529 -25.54 -4.09 0.43
C GLN A 529 -25.58 -4.33 1.93
N LYS A 530 -25.51 -5.60 2.36
CA LYS A 530 -25.48 -5.97 3.77
C LYS A 530 -24.24 -5.43 4.49
N VAL A 531 -23.06 -5.55 3.85
CA VAL A 531 -21.80 -5.01 4.40
C VAL A 531 -21.86 -3.49 4.49
N MET A 532 -22.41 -2.82 3.48
CA MET A 532 -22.56 -1.36 3.47
C MET A 532 -23.48 -0.86 4.60
N GLU A 533 -24.60 -1.56 4.84
CA GLU A 533 -25.54 -1.26 5.93
C GLU A 533 -24.84 -1.38 7.30
N ASP A 534 -24.22 -2.53 7.59
CA ASP A 534 -23.52 -2.77 8.86
C ASP A 534 -22.38 -1.76 9.09
N ALA A 535 -21.59 -1.49 8.05
CA ALA A 535 -20.49 -0.53 8.13
C ALA A 535 -20.99 0.90 8.43
N THR A 536 -22.10 1.29 7.81
CA THR A 536 -22.72 2.62 7.98
C THR A 536 -23.34 2.77 9.36
N ASP A 537 -24.01 1.73 9.87
CA ASP A 537 -24.65 1.72 11.19
C ASP A 537 -23.61 1.77 12.31
N ARG A 538 -22.52 1.00 12.15
CA ARG A 538 -21.40 0.98 13.10
C ARG A 538 -20.51 2.21 13.04
N LYS A 539 -20.55 2.97 11.94
CA LYS A 539 -19.61 4.06 11.64
C LYS A 539 -18.17 3.57 11.55
N LEU A 540 -17.94 2.52 10.75
CA LEU A 540 -16.61 1.97 10.50
C LEU A 540 -15.69 3.00 9.85
N GLY A 541 -14.37 2.86 10.00
CA GLY A 541 -13.42 3.79 9.39
C GLY A 541 -13.27 3.59 7.89
N MET A 542 -13.32 2.34 7.42
CA MET A 542 -13.03 2.01 6.03
C MET A 542 -13.86 0.85 5.49
N ILE A 543 -14.25 0.94 4.22
CA ILE A 543 -14.65 -0.21 3.40
C ILE A 543 -13.67 -0.30 2.22
N GLY A 544 -13.23 -1.50 1.88
CA GLY A 544 -12.47 -1.79 0.67
C GLY A 544 -13.12 -2.92 -0.12
N ILE A 545 -12.60 -3.19 -1.31
CA ILE A 545 -12.80 -4.45 -2.02
C ILE A 545 -11.48 -4.94 -2.59
N TRP A 546 -11.32 -6.26 -2.69
CA TRP A 546 -10.37 -6.88 -3.61
C TRP A 546 -11.15 -7.29 -4.88
N SER A 547 -11.03 -6.60 -6.00
CA SER A 547 -10.27 -5.36 -6.27
C SER A 547 -10.95 -4.56 -7.37
N MET A 548 -10.49 -3.32 -7.63
CA MET A 548 -11.04 -2.46 -8.68
C MET A 548 -10.99 -3.10 -10.08
N ALA A 549 -9.90 -3.79 -10.42
CA ALA A 549 -9.77 -4.46 -11.72
C ALA A 549 -10.73 -5.64 -11.86
N ARG A 550 -11.16 -6.23 -10.73
CA ARG A 550 -12.16 -7.30 -10.66
C ARG A 550 -13.60 -6.79 -10.71
N ASP A 551 -13.86 -5.50 -10.50
CA ASP A 551 -15.21 -4.93 -10.47
C ASP A 551 -15.80 -4.74 -11.88
N LYS A 552 -15.77 -5.83 -12.64
CA LYS A 552 -16.36 -5.96 -13.97
C LYS A 552 -16.85 -7.39 -14.19
N PRO A 553 -17.84 -7.59 -15.08
CA PRO A 553 -18.29 -8.93 -15.42
C PRO A 553 -17.19 -9.69 -16.16
N GLY A 554 -17.28 -11.02 -16.12
CA GLY A 554 -16.30 -11.90 -16.75
C GLY A 554 -16.87 -13.27 -17.05
N VAL A 555 -15.97 -14.25 -17.17
CA VAL A 555 -16.36 -15.64 -17.39
C VAL A 555 -17.07 -16.17 -16.14
N PRO A 556 -18.32 -16.66 -16.24
CA PRO A 556 -19.08 -17.10 -15.07
C PRO A 556 -18.36 -18.19 -14.28
N GLY A 557 -18.20 -17.97 -12.97
CA GLY A 557 -17.58 -18.95 -12.07
C GLY A 557 -16.06 -18.99 -12.08
N GLN A 558 -15.41 -18.12 -12.86
CA GLN A 558 -13.96 -18.04 -12.91
C GLN A 558 -13.43 -16.94 -11.99
N VAL A 559 -12.47 -17.31 -11.13
CA VAL A 559 -11.65 -16.36 -10.38
C VAL A 559 -10.60 -15.77 -11.31
N SER A 560 -10.47 -14.45 -11.31
CA SER A 560 -9.53 -13.71 -12.14
C SER A 560 -9.10 -12.42 -11.43
N PRO A 561 -7.85 -11.95 -11.62
CA PRO A 561 -7.44 -10.62 -11.19
C PRO A 561 -8.14 -9.49 -11.96
N GLU A 562 -8.74 -9.81 -13.11
CA GLU A 562 -9.30 -8.83 -14.04
C GLU A 562 -10.83 -8.90 -14.13
N HIS A 563 -11.51 -9.78 -13.42
CA HIS A 563 -12.98 -9.79 -13.37
C HIS A 563 -13.51 -10.58 -12.16
N SER A 564 -14.72 -10.25 -11.74
CA SER A 564 -15.40 -10.85 -10.59
C SER A 564 -15.91 -12.27 -10.84
N GLY A 565 -15.91 -12.72 -12.10
CA GLY A 565 -16.53 -13.99 -12.50
C GLY A 565 -18.06 -13.94 -12.51
N MET A 566 -18.65 -12.75 -12.38
CA MET A 566 -20.09 -12.51 -12.51
C MET A 566 -20.47 -12.28 -13.97
N THR A 567 -21.70 -12.63 -14.35
CA THR A 567 -22.27 -12.21 -15.64
C THR A 567 -22.61 -10.71 -15.64
N PRO A 568 -22.72 -10.07 -16.81
CA PRO A 568 -23.16 -8.66 -16.90
C PRO A 568 -24.52 -8.38 -16.25
N SER A 569 -25.41 -9.38 -16.19
CA SER A 569 -26.71 -9.29 -15.52
C SER A 569 -26.63 -9.43 -14.00
N GLN A 570 -25.62 -10.12 -13.48
CA GLN A 570 -25.42 -10.30 -12.04
C GLN A 570 -24.69 -9.10 -11.44
N ALA A 571 -23.61 -8.66 -12.09
CA ALA A 571 -22.87 -7.47 -11.69
C ALA A 571 -22.31 -6.77 -12.95
N PRO A 572 -22.92 -5.67 -13.40
CA PRO A 572 -22.31 -4.84 -14.44
C PRO A 572 -21.02 -4.19 -13.92
N GLU A 573 -20.27 -3.57 -14.83
CA GLU A 573 -19.02 -2.88 -14.48
C GLU A 573 -19.25 -1.83 -13.38
N TYR A 574 -18.38 -1.86 -12.37
CA TYR A 574 -18.41 -1.04 -11.16
C TYR A 574 -19.62 -1.22 -10.24
N ALA A 575 -20.42 -2.29 -10.39
CA ALA A 575 -21.62 -2.47 -9.59
C ALA A 575 -21.34 -2.57 -8.09
N TYR A 576 -20.25 -3.23 -7.68
CA TYR A 576 -19.89 -3.31 -6.26
C TYR A 576 -19.42 -1.95 -5.74
N SER A 577 -18.59 -1.24 -6.52
CA SER A 577 -18.15 0.11 -6.17
C SER A 577 -19.30 1.10 -6.09
N GLN A 578 -20.34 0.99 -6.91
CA GLN A 578 -21.54 1.83 -6.80
C GLN A 578 -22.28 1.64 -5.47
N VAL A 579 -22.23 0.43 -4.89
CA VAL A 579 -22.80 0.18 -3.55
C VAL A 579 -21.97 0.85 -2.45
N PHE A 580 -20.65 0.78 -2.55
CA PHE A 580 -19.75 1.23 -1.47
C PHE A 580 -19.26 2.67 -1.59
N ALA A 581 -19.20 3.26 -2.78
CA ALA A 581 -18.73 4.64 -2.98
C ALA A 581 -19.45 5.69 -2.12
N PRO A 582 -20.77 5.58 -1.84
CA PRO A 582 -21.46 6.48 -0.91
C PRO A 582 -20.94 6.44 0.54
N PHE A 583 -20.17 5.41 0.92
CA PHE A 583 -19.55 5.32 2.25
C PHE A 583 -18.51 6.39 2.47
N THR A 584 -17.80 6.80 1.40
CA THR A 584 -16.89 7.93 1.46
C THR A 584 -17.70 9.20 1.73
N SER A 585 -17.66 9.62 2.98
CA SER A 585 -18.27 10.86 3.42
C SER A 585 -17.16 11.76 3.94
N VAL A 586 -17.00 12.90 3.29
CA VAL A 586 -16.24 14.01 3.89
C VAL A 586 -17.01 14.32 5.17
N SER A 587 -16.38 14.05 6.31
CA SER A 587 -17.08 13.97 7.59
C SER A 587 -18.06 15.14 7.75
N ASP A 588 -19.34 14.82 7.84
CA ASP A 588 -20.34 15.69 8.47
C ASP A 588 -20.09 15.81 9.98
N GLU A 589 -18.99 15.27 10.52
CA GLU A 589 -18.45 15.69 11.81
C GLU A 589 -18.00 17.15 11.72
N LEU A 590 -19.00 18.01 11.80
CA LEU A 590 -18.85 19.33 12.34
C LEU A 590 -18.21 19.21 13.74
N ALA A 591 -17.46 20.23 14.14
CA ALA A 591 -16.72 20.23 15.39
C ALA A 591 -17.55 19.73 16.58
N ASP A 592 -16.92 19.01 17.52
CA ASP A 592 -17.55 18.34 18.67
C ASP A 592 -18.78 19.10 19.22
N GLY A 593 -19.96 18.51 19.12
CA GLY A 593 -21.20 19.12 19.57
C GLY A 593 -21.90 20.06 18.58
N VAL A 594 -21.49 20.07 17.32
CA VAL A 594 -22.30 20.56 16.19
C VAL A 594 -22.79 19.32 15.42
N HIS A 595 -24.11 19.13 15.31
CA HIS A 595 -24.71 17.95 14.68
C HIS A 595 -25.08 18.18 13.21
N SER A 596 -25.51 19.38 12.83
CA SER A 596 -25.76 19.74 11.42
C SER A 596 -25.68 21.24 11.18
N PHE A 597 -25.47 21.63 9.90
CA PHE A 597 -25.46 23.01 9.44
C PHE A 597 -26.04 23.08 8.03
N GLU A 598 -27.23 23.64 7.89
CA GLU A 598 -28.05 23.53 6.68
C GLU A 598 -28.66 24.88 6.30
N ALA A 599 -28.76 25.18 5.01
CA ALA A 599 -29.58 26.28 4.52
C ALA A 599 -31.01 25.82 4.25
N VAL A 600 -31.96 26.62 4.74
CA VAL A 600 -33.39 26.51 4.47
C VAL A 600 -33.78 27.70 3.60
N THR A 601 -33.99 27.42 2.31
CA THR A 601 -34.28 28.43 1.29
C THR A 601 -35.58 28.10 0.56
N THR A 602 -36.70 28.20 1.28
CA THR A 602 -38.05 28.08 0.70
C THR A 602 -38.63 29.46 0.37
N ALA A 603 -39.80 29.48 -0.30
CA ALA A 603 -40.50 30.73 -0.58
C ALA A 603 -40.88 31.50 0.71
N SER A 604 -41.13 30.78 1.81
CA SER A 604 -41.58 31.33 3.10
C SER A 604 -40.46 31.42 4.16
N GLN A 605 -39.36 30.69 3.99
CA GLN A 605 -38.29 30.61 4.98
C GLN A 605 -36.93 30.76 4.31
N ARG A 606 -36.20 31.79 4.74
CA ARG A 606 -34.81 32.05 4.35
C ARG A 606 -33.98 32.09 5.61
N SER A 607 -33.41 30.96 5.96
CA SER A 607 -32.57 30.84 7.15
C SER A 607 -31.49 29.79 6.98
N VAL A 608 -30.58 29.76 7.92
CA VAL A 608 -29.62 28.70 8.13
C VAL A 608 -29.93 28.10 9.49
N GLU A 609 -30.06 26.77 9.55
CA GLU A 609 -30.21 26.04 10.80
C GLU A 609 -28.87 25.42 11.20
N ILE A 610 -28.48 25.63 12.45
CA ILE A 610 -27.33 24.99 13.10
C ILE A 610 -27.90 24.07 14.18
N ASN A 611 -27.74 22.76 14.05
CA ASN A 611 -28.08 21.83 15.12
C ASN A 611 -26.84 21.65 16.01
N LEU A 612 -26.97 21.93 17.31
CA LEU A 612 -25.89 21.89 18.29
C LEU A 612 -26.28 21.00 19.46
N THR A 613 -25.33 20.33 20.11
CA THR A 613 -25.56 19.85 21.47
C THR A 613 -25.83 21.04 22.38
N THR A 614 -26.73 20.86 23.35
CA THR A 614 -27.04 21.91 24.34
C THR A 614 -25.81 22.31 25.15
N ALA A 615 -24.84 21.39 25.31
CA ALA A 615 -23.57 21.68 25.98
C ALA A 615 -22.71 22.64 25.15
N ALA A 616 -22.45 22.34 23.87
CA ALA A 616 -21.67 23.20 22.99
C ALA A 616 -22.29 24.58 22.83
N GLN A 617 -23.63 24.64 22.67
CA GLN A 617 -24.35 25.90 22.56
C GLN A 617 -24.23 26.79 23.81
N LYS A 618 -24.04 26.19 25.00
CA LYS A 618 -23.86 26.91 26.27
C LYS A 618 -22.43 27.37 26.52
N SER A 619 -21.43 26.71 25.96
CA SER A 619 -20.01 26.95 26.28
C SER A 619 -19.21 27.62 25.17
N ARG A 620 -19.69 27.60 23.91
CA ARG A 620 -18.93 28.03 22.72
C ARG A 620 -19.66 29.12 21.95
N LYS A 621 -18.95 29.76 21.02
CA LYS A 621 -19.48 30.80 20.13
C LYS A 621 -19.41 30.34 18.68
N PHE A 622 -20.56 30.25 18.03
CA PHE A 622 -20.68 29.86 16.63
C PHE A 622 -21.28 31.02 15.83
N VAL A 623 -20.60 31.46 14.78
CA VAL A 623 -20.99 32.61 13.95
C VAL A 623 -21.24 32.15 12.51
N ALA A 624 -22.31 32.63 11.90
CA ALA A 624 -22.58 32.41 10.49
C ALA A 624 -22.31 33.68 9.67
N PHE A 625 -21.63 33.51 8.54
CA PHE A 625 -21.32 34.55 7.58
C PHE A 625 -21.82 34.19 6.20
N HIS A 626 -22.22 35.22 5.45
CA HIS A 626 -22.55 35.14 4.04
C HIS A 626 -21.44 35.82 3.22
N ASN A 627 -20.88 35.09 2.25
CA ASN A 627 -19.78 35.46 1.36
C ASN A 627 -18.54 35.94 2.14
N ALA A 628 -18.09 35.12 3.09
CA ALA A 628 -16.90 35.39 3.89
C ALA A 628 -15.64 35.45 3.00
N GLY A 629 -14.85 36.52 3.12
CA GLY A 629 -13.67 36.84 2.32
C GLY A 629 -13.88 37.95 1.28
N GLU A 630 -15.13 38.19 0.84
CA GLU A 630 -15.50 39.24 -0.12
C GLU A 630 -16.55 40.19 0.48
N GLY A 631 -16.20 40.81 1.62
CA GLY A 631 -17.07 41.75 2.31
C GLY A 631 -18.04 41.11 3.32
N ASP A 632 -17.51 40.22 4.16
CA ASP A 632 -18.15 39.47 5.25
C ASP A 632 -19.50 40.03 5.71
N LYS A 633 -20.59 39.42 5.24
CA LYS A 633 -21.93 39.77 5.73
C LYS A 633 -22.28 38.86 6.88
N TYR A 634 -22.03 39.35 8.09
CA TYR A 634 -22.46 38.74 9.33
C TYR A 634 -23.96 38.42 9.28
N MET A 635 -24.36 37.17 9.57
CA MET A 635 -25.76 36.71 9.58
C MET A 635 -26.35 36.62 11.00
N GLY A 636 -25.50 36.34 11.99
CA GLY A 636 -25.93 36.05 13.35
C GLY A 636 -24.95 35.11 14.03
N HIS A 637 -25.16 34.88 15.33
CA HIS A 637 -24.36 33.92 16.08
C HIS A 637 -25.12 33.37 17.29
N THR A 638 -24.58 32.30 17.86
CA THR A 638 -24.95 31.85 19.20
C THR A 638 -23.73 31.85 20.10
N GLN A 639 -23.91 32.24 21.36
CA GLN A 639 -22.87 32.28 22.37
C GLN A 639 -23.47 32.18 23.77
N ASN A 640 -22.84 31.40 24.65
CA ASN A 640 -23.18 31.32 26.07
C ASN A 640 -24.66 31.02 26.33
N GLY A 641 -25.25 30.15 25.53
CA GLY A 641 -26.67 29.82 25.66
C GLY A 641 -27.61 30.78 24.92
N SER A 642 -27.15 31.94 24.46
CA SER A 642 -27.98 32.94 23.76
C SER A 642 -27.84 32.86 22.25
N VAL A 643 -28.86 33.32 21.52
CA VAL A 643 -28.82 33.50 20.06
C VAL A 643 -29.02 34.97 19.73
N TYR A 644 -28.18 35.48 18.84
CA TYR A 644 -28.22 36.85 18.36
C TYR A 644 -28.53 36.84 16.88
N TYR A 645 -29.54 37.63 16.48
CA TYR A 645 -30.07 37.71 15.12
C TYR A 645 -30.62 36.39 14.57
N GLY A 646 -31.29 35.66 15.46
CA GLY A 646 -31.94 34.41 15.13
C GLY A 646 -32.84 33.95 16.26
N SER A 647 -33.25 32.70 16.18
CA SER A 647 -34.02 32.02 17.22
C SER A 647 -33.38 30.68 17.56
N LYS A 648 -33.84 30.06 18.64
CA LYS A 648 -33.50 28.67 18.95
C LYS A 648 -34.71 27.87 19.42
N ARG A 649 -34.68 26.58 19.17
CA ARG A 649 -35.57 25.58 19.77
C ARG A 649 -34.74 24.45 20.37
N VAL A 650 -35.15 23.96 21.53
CA VAL A 650 -34.51 22.79 22.18
C VAL A 650 -35.26 21.54 21.73
N SER A 651 -34.53 20.52 21.30
CA SER A 651 -35.07 19.23 20.86
C SER A 651 -34.25 18.11 21.51
N GLY A 652 -34.78 17.51 22.58
CA GLY A 652 -34.02 16.53 23.37
C GLY A 652 -32.77 17.15 24.00
N ASN A 653 -31.60 16.56 23.75
CA ASN A 653 -30.31 17.08 24.21
C ASN A 653 -29.70 18.14 23.28
N ASP A 654 -30.40 18.49 22.21
CA ASP A 654 -29.91 19.39 21.18
C ASP A 654 -30.61 20.75 21.21
N THR A 655 -29.93 21.75 20.68
CA THR A 655 -30.44 23.09 20.46
C THR A 655 -30.26 23.42 18.98
N ILE A 656 -31.38 23.59 18.28
CA ILE A 656 -31.40 24.04 16.90
C ILE A 656 -31.45 25.56 16.90
N VAL A 657 -30.43 26.19 16.33
CA VAL A 657 -30.30 27.64 16.17
C VAL A 657 -30.64 28.01 14.73
N THR A 658 -31.62 28.89 14.54
CA THR A 658 -32.04 29.37 13.22
C THR A 658 -31.58 30.82 13.05
N LEU A 659 -30.70 31.07 12.08
CA LEU A 659 -30.19 32.41 11.73
C LEU A 659 -30.77 32.83 10.38
N HIS A 660 -31.28 34.05 10.27
CA HIS A 660 -31.98 34.48 9.05
C HIS A 660 -31.05 35.18 8.06
N TYR A 661 -31.32 34.99 6.77
CA TYR A 661 -30.65 35.81 5.78
C TYR A 661 -31.21 37.25 5.81
N TYR A 662 -30.32 38.23 5.80
CA TYR A 662 -30.71 39.64 5.61
C TYR A 662 -31.02 39.97 4.14
N TYR A 663 -30.59 39.13 3.21
CA TYR A 663 -30.77 39.28 1.77
C TYR A 663 -31.24 37.97 1.15
N ALA A 664 -31.90 38.02 -0.01
CA ALA A 664 -32.23 36.79 -0.73
C ALA A 664 -30.94 36.12 -1.23
N PRO A 665 -30.61 34.88 -0.79
CA PRO A 665 -29.45 34.18 -1.29
C PRO A 665 -29.63 33.83 -2.78
N LYS A 666 -28.54 33.87 -3.52
CA LYS A 666 -28.46 33.55 -4.95
C LYS A 666 -27.63 32.29 -5.14
N VAL A 667 -27.85 31.63 -6.28
CA VAL A 667 -27.00 30.53 -6.71
C VAL A 667 -25.56 31.03 -6.76
N GLY A 668 -24.65 30.30 -6.12
CA GLY A 668 -23.23 30.68 -6.00
C GLY A 668 -22.88 31.45 -4.72
N ASP A 669 -23.85 31.93 -3.93
CA ASP A 669 -23.54 32.52 -2.63
C ASP A 669 -22.97 31.46 -1.67
N VAL A 670 -21.95 31.81 -0.89
CA VAL A 670 -21.26 30.92 0.04
C VAL A 670 -21.64 31.25 1.47
N ILE A 671 -22.10 30.26 2.22
CA ILE A 671 -22.41 30.38 3.65
C ILE A 671 -21.36 29.65 4.45
N THR A 672 -20.82 30.34 5.45
CA THR A 672 -19.72 29.84 6.29
C THR A 672 -20.15 29.81 7.75
N LEU A 673 -20.05 28.65 8.39
CA LEU A 673 -20.09 28.51 9.84
C LEU A 673 -18.67 28.56 10.39
N VAL A 674 -18.44 29.36 11.41
CA VAL A 674 -17.18 29.43 12.13
C VAL A 674 -17.37 29.28 13.63
N GLU A 675 -16.35 28.80 14.31
CA GLU A 675 -16.18 28.98 15.74
C GLU A 675 -15.31 30.20 16.00
N ASP A 676 -15.72 31.03 16.96
CA ASP A 676 -14.95 32.19 17.42
C ASP A 676 -14.50 31.96 18.88
N VAL A 677 -13.21 31.71 19.06
CA VAL A 677 -12.58 31.58 20.37
C VAL A 677 -11.80 32.85 20.67
N LYS A 678 -12.44 33.78 21.40
CA LYS A 678 -11.82 35.05 21.84
C LYS A 678 -11.22 35.89 20.70
N GLY A 679 -11.85 35.88 19.52
CA GLY A 679 -11.42 36.63 18.34
C GLY A 679 -10.61 35.80 17.34
N GLU A 680 -10.20 34.58 17.68
CA GLU A 680 -9.63 33.64 16.72
C GLU A 680 -10.75 32.83 16.07
N VAL A 681 -10.84 32.93 14.74
CA VAL A 681 -11.95 32.37 13.96
C VAL A 681 -11.48 31.12 13.23
N THR A 682 -12.14 29.98 13.50
CA THR A 682 -11.91 28.70 12.80
C THR A 682 -13.11 28.36 11.94
N VAL A 683 -12.92 28.15 10.64
CA VAL A 683 -13.97 27.71 9.73
C VAL A 683 -14.35 26.27 10.04
N LEU A 684 -15.64 26.03 10.34
CA LEU A 684 -16.17 24.70 10.65
C LEU A 684 -16.83 24.04 9.44
N LYS A 685 -17.63 24.80 8.68
CA LYS A 685 -18.28 24.30 7.45
C LYS A 685 -18.56 25.44 6.49
N LYS A 686 -18.52 25.13 5.20
CA LYS A 686 -18.92 26.01 4.11
C LYS A 686 -19.86 25.25 3.18
N PHE A 687 -20.86 25.92 2.64
CA PHE A 687 -21.60 25.40 1.49
C PHE A 687 -21.96 26.54 0.54
N THR A 688 -22.04 26.20 -0.74
CA THR A 688 -22.46 27.10 -1.81
C THR A 688 -23.94 26.86 -2.09
N ILE A 689 -24.73 27.92 -2.14
CA ILE A 689 -26.14 27.84 -2.49
C ILE A 689 -26.27 27.35 -3.93
N THR A 690 -26.92 26.21 -4.14
CA THR A 690 -27.15 25.62 -5.46
C THR A 690 -28.51 26.05 -6.04
N GLU A 691 -28.72 25.78 -7.33
CA GLU A 691 -30.04 25.97 -7.94
C GLU A 691 -31.13 25.15 -7.25
N GLU A 692 -30.82 23.91 -6.85
CA GLU A 692 -31.77 23.01 -6.17
C GLU A 692 -32.19 23.53 -4.80
N MET A 693 -31.27 24.16 -4.07
CA MET A 693 -31.58 24.75 -2.77
C MET A 693 -32.57 25.92 -2.90
N ILE A 694 -32.53 26.66 -4.02
CA ILE A 694 -33.44 27.80 -4.28
C ILE A 694 -34.76 27.33 -4.93
N LYS A 695 -34.73 26.26 -5.73
CA LYS A 695 -35.89 25.67 -6.40
C LYS A 695 -36.67 24.76 -5.44
N LEU A 696 -37.43 25.37 -4.54
CA LEU A 696 -38.60 24.84 -3.80
C LEU A 696 -38.70 23.32 -3.57
N LYS A 697 -38.75 22.93 -2.29
CA LYS A 697 -39.84 22.03 -1.84
C LYS A 697 -41.09 22.85 -1.58
#